data_AF-G0NLC8-F1
#
_entry.id   AF-G0NLC8-F1
#
_cell.length_a   1.000
_cell.length_b   1.000
_cell.length_c   1.000
_cell.angle_alpha   90.00
_cell.angle_beta   90.00
_cell.angle_gamma   90.00
#
_symmetry.space_group_name_H-M   'P 1'
#
loop_
_entity.id
_entity.type
_entity.pdbx_description
1 polymer ?
#
loop_
_entity_poly.entity_id
_entity_poly.type
_entity_poly.pdbx_seq_one_letter_code
_entity_poly.pdbx_strand_id
1 'polypeptide(L)'
;MRILFVIFVALIAFQTFTDAQKSENSSLERLTEDFRVLSRVSNAISLRASAVQKTLQTRFVISEFLNIAEKQFSDLVNIDTESSISMLKKLMEKVKTFSTASLSSTESLRETEDRMKSVSDWMEDEEIKNALDYDEFGTKVDELMTKTTSLNLKCESQYRLSAVLSGRRLKKKLITVKNYIDGINSFLDCRKQIKELNSKIEKLGFWDVLYKHVAPMEVVKLLGETLRKLKEEFTKFKKDLKISKELWRTKNETRYLAAQIRDAFKAHKDHSTNNGPLLPTSTVGFLEPSEMLEVKNDLETKFFKKFFVQNSGNHFQRLKDWLTPFHVTSEVIQDLNKLWIEFDQVKLDQRNVLMRVSEKLEAFETFLEDLVPESIDKSLPILEKCTEDPEPSYEQSLEAFLKQEKRIERLKSKFLELQETIYSFGGMQQNSNFTLKECFEEVLDHLRNTDIHPEERVPQKIIRQTNFLFRNCAGRNQQHVGLAYVLEGVTEITLEIKRIQDTHGKKATTTDPHIDFKTVSDSSKAFGMLECLRKDDFEMDGLDEVINFVKSLREFPSSEELRFASNYMESLSKIKSVLSIVENQMFNSEKRPKRSPEESVSFDEYPDNSAEDLGVSVLALLDLIKVRNNREELLKIEEFHEEMKSDMKREGLNGFLDPGYKIKSLLNQADKVESDSKEFLKTGDLKKMAGIFEEVSAITGIVQDKHHLTHLIHEYEEEGRNEYEVKQLKLLQSTPLNFALYTSRLKDGENAVINIIEYFDQVFGRVKKRETRVIYASPLFIVGLCMGTGFLLVIGGLMIYGCTANGRAKYQNLYLYYFGKQADFEKRWRYSSFADEQDGKNTLLDAVREVNKTNLIAAVKKGAYINAYNNFGNTALHAATKGPYPELVEILIRHGADRSLLNVKNRTPEQMIPTKYEGLSPDKVEKYDKIKNIFKKYQKKKFKKSVPLKFPSTSFHIFIEDRTNNELTNRFNDAFESITSIEVSPTTTHLVVKTNPDGILETDRLDLLFWIFYGAIIVKESWMSDCLEDMRLINKDYNYLVEKVKYKGIIYNTVLQWSNAMAKSEIPYLYGVYVAVVMNEYANMQPLTSLVLCQGGIFLDEFPVKKNYRVGSRPYLHANLGPLFIIHDGK
;
A
#
# COMPACT_ATOMS: atom_id res chain seq x y z
N MET A 1 -45.30 20.18 -69.54
CA MET A 1 -44.74 21.53 -69.34
C MET A 1 -45.29 22.25 -68.09
N ARG A 2 -46.59 22.21 -67.78
CA ARG A 2 -47.13 22.82 -66.53
C ARG A 2 -46.73 22.10 -65.23
N ILE A 3 -46.51 20.78 -65.24
CA ILE A 3 -46.07 20.03 -64.05
C ILE A 3 -44.58 20.30 -63.72
N LEU A 4 -43.73 20.49 -64.73
CA LEU A 4 -42.32 20.87 -64.53
C LEU A 4 -42.16 22.30 -63.99
N PHE A 5 -43.05 23.23 -64.36
CA PHE A 5 -43.05 24.59 -63.81
C PHE A 5 -43.53 24.62 -62.35
N VAL A 6 -44.53 23.79 -61.98
CA VAL A 6 -44.99 23.68 -60.59
C VAL A 6 -43.96 22.99 -59.70
N ILE A 7 -43.22 22.00 -60.21
CA ILE A 7 -42.12 21.35 -59.45
C ILE A 7 -40.91 22.29 -59.31
N PHE A 8 -40.62 23.10 -60.33
CA PHE A 8 -39.51 24.08 -60.27
C PHE A 8 -39.85 25.25 -59.32
N VAL A 9 -41.09 25.74 -59.31
CA VAL A 9 -41.56 26.76 -58.35
C VAL A 9 -41.70 26.17 -56.95
N ALA A 10 -42.08 24.88 -56.80
CA ALA A 10 -42.11 24.21 -55.51
C ALA A 10 -40.70 23.93 -54.96
N LEU A 11 -39.69 23.66 -55.79
CA LEU A 11 -38.30 23.49 -55.37
C LEU A 11 -37.64 24.83 -54.97
N ILE A 12 -37.95 25.92 -55.68
CA ILE A 12 -37.52 27.28 -55.29
C ILE A 12 -38.28 27.76 -54.05
N ALA A 13 -39.56 27.38 -53.89
CA ALA A 13 -40.32 27.61 -52.66
C ALA A 13 -39.80 26.74 -51.49
N PHE A 14 -39.37 25.49 -51.71
CA PHE A 14 -38.81 24.64 -50.65
C PHE A 14 -37.39 25.05 -50.25
N GLN A 15 -36.59 25.60 -51.18
CA GLN A 15 -35.32 26.24 -50.86
C GLN A 15 -35.48 27.63 -50.21
N THR A 16 -36.66 28.26 -50.32
CA THR A 16 -36.94 29.53 -49.61
C THR A 16 -37.77 29.34 -48.33
N PHE A 17 -38.30 28.14 -48.06
CA PHE A 17 -39.01 27.80 -46.81
C PHE A 17 -38.19 26.95 -45.82
N THR A 18 -36.98 26.52 -46.18
CA THR A 18 -36.02 25.89 -45.26
C THR A 18 -34.89 26.82 -44.80
N ASP A 19 -34.85 28.06 -45.31
CA ASP A 19 -33.98 29.14 -44.82
C ASP A 19 -34.71 30.10 -43.86
N ALA A 20 -35.96 29.80 -43.50
CA ALA A 20 -36.79 30.60 -42.59
C ALA A 20 -36.93 29.99 -41.19
N GLN A 21 -35.83 29.50 -40.62
CA GLN A 21 -35.65 29.39 -39.17
C GLN A 21 -34.17 29.28 -38.76
N LYS A 22 -33.25 29.96 -39.47
CA LYS A 22 -32.05 30.45 -38.80
C LYS A 22 -32.50 31.63 -37.97
N SER A 23 -32.63 31.43 -36.65
CA SER A 23 -32.74 32.57 -35.73
C SER A 23 -31.69 33.58 -36.13
N GLU A 24 -32.06 34.84 -36.32
CA GLU A 24 -31.05 35.90 -36.38
C GLU A 24 -30.11 35.68 -35.20
N ASN A 25 -28.81 35.44 -35.46
CA ASN A 25 -27.83 35.24 -34.38
C ASN A 25 -28.05 36.33 -33.34
N SER A 26 -28.19 35.91 -32.09
CA SER A 26 -28.39 36.79 -30.95
C SER A 26 -27.28 37.82 -30.85
N SER A 27 -27.51 38.91 -30.13
CA SER A 27 -26.52 39.97 -29.99
C SER A 27 -25.25 39.45 -29.31
N LEU A 28 -25.42 38.55 -28.32
CA LEU A 28 -24.31 37.84 -27.67
C LEU A 28 -23.54 36.95 -28.65
N GLU A 29 -24.21 36.16 -29.50
CA GLU A 29 -23.54 35.29 -30.48
C GLU A 29 -22.73 36.09 -31.51
N ARG A 30 -23.28 37.20 -32.01
CA ARG A 30 -22.56 38.06 -32.98
C ARG A 30 -21.31 38.67 -32.35
N LEU A 31 -21.43 39.21 -31.13
CA LEU A 31 -20.31 39.77 -30.39
C LEU A 31 -19.26 38.69 -30.05
N THR A 32 -19.71 37.49 -29.67
CA THR A 32 -18.83 36.38 -29.31
C THR A 32 -18.04 35.90 -30.51
N GLU A 33 -18.65 35.83 -31.70
CA GLU A 33 -17.94 35.42 -32.92
C GLU A 33 -16.83 36.42 -33.30
N ASP A 34 -17.08 37.73 -33.15
CA ASP A 34 -16.05 38.77 -33.35
C ASP A 34 -14.84 38.57 -32.41
N PHE A 35 -15.07 38.31 -31.13
CA PHE A 35 -13.99 38.02 -30.18
C PHE A 35 -13.34 36.64 -30.41
N ARG A 36 -14.09 35.65 -30.91
CA ARG A 36 -13.57 34.32 -31.24
C ARG A 36 -12.59 34.36 -32.41
N VAL A 37 -12.89 35.16 -33.45
CA VAL A 37 -11.95 35.48 -34.53
C VAL A 37 -10.66 36.08 -33.96
N LEU A 38 -10.78 37.06 -33.07
CA LEU A 38 -9.61 37.69 -32.44
C LEU A 38 -8.82 36.71 -31.57
N SER A 39 -9.50 35.84 -30.82
CA SER A 39 -8.90 34.83 -29.94
C SER A 39 -8.09 33.80 -30.73
N ARG A 40 -8.64 33.23 -31.81
CA ARG A 40 -7.93 32.25 -32.67
C ARG A 40 -6.67 32.85 -33.27
N VAL A 41 -6.76 34.05 -33.83
CA VAL A 41 -5.60 34.75 -34.41
C VAL A 41 -4.56 35.07 -33.33
N SER A 42 -5.00 35.52 -32.16
CA SER A 42 -4.12 35.87 -31.03
C SER A 42 -3.38 34.65 -30.48
N ASN A 43 -4.06 33.52 -30.24
CA ASN A 43 -3.42 32.27 -29.83
C ASN A 43 -2.48 31.72 -30.91
N ALA A 44 -2.83 31.80 -32.20
CA ALA A 44 -1.94 31.38 -33.28
C ALA A 44 -0.61 32.16 -33.28
N ILE A 45 -0.68 33.48 -33.10
CA ILE A 45 0.50 34.34 -33.01
C ILE A 45 1.29 34.02 -31.74
N SER A 46 0.63 33.90 -30.58
CA SER A 46 1.28 33.58 -29.31
C SER A 46 2.02 32.24 -29.34
N LEU A 47 1.39 31.17 -29.86
CA LEU A 47 2.01 29.85 -30.03
C LEU A 47 3.21 29.90 -30.99
N ARG A 48 3.06 30.60 -32.12
CA ARG A 48 4.13 30.76 -33.12
C ARG A 48 5.30 31.55 -32.55
N ALA A 49 5.04 32.67 -31.88
CA ALA A 49 6.05 33.52 -31.25
C ALA A 49 6.82 32.73 -30.19
N SER A 50 6.11 32.00 -29.31
CA SER A 50 6.73 31.15 -28.28
C SER A 50 7.63 30.06 -28.88
N ALA A 51 7.25 29.49 -30.03
CA ALA A 51 8.11 28.53 -30.72
C ALA A 51 9.34 29.17 -31.37
N VAL A 52 9.22 30.37 -31.96
CA VAL A 52 10.38 31.12 -32.49
C VAL A 52 11.34 31.47 -31.34
N GLN A 53 10.82 31.86 -30.19
CA GLN A 53 11.59 32.20 -28.98
C GLN A 53 12.16 30.98 -28.24
N LYS A 54 11.75 29.76 -28.61
CA LYS A 54 12.11 28.49 -27.94
C LYS A 54 11.64 28.40 -26.48
N THR A 55 10.52 29.03 -26.17
CA THR A 55 9.85 28.99 -24.86
C THR A 55 8.65 28.03 -24.86
N LEU A 56 8.21 27.55 -26.02
CA LEU A 56 7.06 26.66 -26.17
C LEU A 56 7.33 25.25 -25.60
N GLN A 57 6.44 24.78 -24.72
CA GLN A 57 6.43 23.40 -24.23
C GLN A 57 5.58 22.52 -25.16
N THR A 58 6.19 21.99 -26.21
CA THR A 58 5.53 21.22 -27.26
C THR A 58 4.60 20.11 -26.74
N ARG A 59 5.08 19.25 -25.82
CA ARG A 59 4.28 18.12 -25.30
C ARG A 59 3.09 18.57 -24.46
N PHE A 60 3.23 19.66 -23.70
CA PHE A 60 2.14 20.25 -22.94
C PHE A 60 1.02 20.72 -23.89
N VAL A 61 1.36 21.49 -24.92
CA VAL A 61 0.40 22.00 -25.91
C VAL A 61 -0.31 20.86 -26.66
N ILE A 62 0.42 19.81 -27.04
CA ILE A 62 -0.19 18.63 -27.68
C ILE A 62 -1.12 17.91 -26.71
N SER A 63 -0.73 17.77 -25.44
CA SER A 63 -1.57 17.13 -24.42
C SER A 63 -2.86 17.91 -24.16
N GLU A 64 -2.83 19.25 -24.20
CA GLU A 64 -4.04 20.10 -24.16
C GLU A 64 -4.96 19.82 -25.35
N PHE A 65 -4.42 19.73 -26.57
CA PHE A 65 -5.22 19.42 -27.77
C PHE A 65 -5.86 18.03 -27.74
N LEU A 66 -5.17 17.04 -27.16
CA LEU A 66 -5.64 15.67 -27.04
C LEU A 66 -6.49 15.44 -25.78
N ASN A 67 -6.75 16.49 -25.00
CA ASN A 67 -7.52 16.45 -23.75
C ASN A 67 -6.99 15.40 -22.75
N ILE A 68 -5.67 15.24 -22.66
CA ILE A 68 -5.00 14.34 -21.73
C ILE A 68 -3.99 15.12 -20.88
N ALA A 69 -3.89 14.79 -19.60
CA ALA A 69 -2.90 15.41 -18.74
C ALA A 69 -1.47 15.08 -19.19
N GLU A 70 -0.57 16.07 -19.15
CA GLU A 70 0.80 15.98 -19.69
C GLU A 70 1.58 14.76 -19.19
N LYS A 71 1.39 14.41 -17.90
CA LYS A 71 2.04 13.26 -17.29
C LYS A 71 1.55 11.95 -17.91
N GLN A 72 0.24 11.71 -17.96
CA GLN A 72 -0.35 10.50 -18.54
C GLN A 72 -0.02 10.40 -20.03
N PHE A 73 -0.04 11.53 -20.75
CA PHE A 73 0.39 11.57 -22.15
C PHE A 73 1.84 11.14 -22.30
N SER A 74 2.73 11.70 -21.48
CA SER A 74 4.16 11.32 -21.46
C SER A 74 4.37 9.85 -21.14
N ASP A 75 3.66 9.32 -20.13
CA ASP A 75 3.74 7.92 -19.73
C ASP A 75 3.33 6.98 -20.88
N LEU A 76 2.29 7.33 -21.66
CA LEU A 76 1.85 6.57 -22.83
C LEU A 76 2.86 6.63 -23.99
N VAL A 77 3.32 7.81 -24.38
CA VAL A 77 4.20 7.94 -25.57
C VAL A 77 5.61 7.44 -25.32
N ASN A 78 6.02 7.28 -24.05
CA ASN A 78 7.32 6.73 -23.67
C ASN A 78 7.36 5.19 -23.68
N ILE A 79 6.22 4.49 -23.84
CA ILE A 79 6.16 3.03 -23.96
C ILE A 79 6.94 2.55 -25.19
N ASP A 80 7.78 1.54 -25.05
CA ASP A 80 8.54 0.92 -26.14
C ASP A 80 7.65 0.01 -26.98
N THR A 81 6.93 0.61 -27.93
CA THR A 81 6.01 -0.09 -28.84
C THR A 81 6.74 -1.00 -29.83
N GLU A 82 7.91 -0.59 -30.34
CA GLU A 82 8.63 -1.34 -31.38
C GLU A 82 9.11 -2.71 -30.88
N SER A 83 9.81 -2.73 -29.74
CA SER A 83 10.28 -3.99 -29.15
C SER A 83 9.09 -4.84 -28.69
N SER A 84 8.08 -4.22 -28.09
CA SER A 84 6.90 -4.92 -27.56
C SER A 84 6.11 -5.64 -28.65
N ILE A 85 5.86 -5.00 -29.80
CA ILE A 85 5.17 -5.61 -30.94
C ILE A 85 5.97 -6.81 -31.47
N SER A 86 7.29 -6.66 -31.59
CA SER A 86 8.17 -7.75 -32.05
C SER A 86 8.13 -8.95 -31.09
N MET A 87 8.21 -8.72 -29.79
CA MET A 87 8.14 -9.76 -28.76
C MET A 87 6.76 -10.44 -28.74
N LEU A 88 5.67 -9.68 -28.81
CA LEU A 88 4.30 -10.23 -28.86
C LEU A 88 4.09 -11.15 -30.06
N LYS A 89 4.55 -10.75 -31.25
CA LYS A 89 4.46 -11.58 -32.46
C LYS A 89 5.25 -12.88 -32.32
N LYS A 90 6.47 -12.83 -31.77
CA LYS A 90 7.27 -14.04 -31.48
C LYS A 90 6.59 -14.96 -30.47
N LEU A 91 6.00 -14.41 -29.40
CA LEU A 91 5.30 -15.18 -28.38
C LEU A 91 4.03 -15.84 -28.93
N MET A 92 3.25 -15.13 -29.75
CA MET A 92 2.06 -15.69 -30.39
C MET A 92 2.37 -16.94 -31.21
N GLU A 93 3.46 -16.95 -31.98
CA GLU A 93 3.87 -18.14 -32.75
C GLU A 93 4.25 -19.31 -31.84
N LYS A 94 4.90 -19.05 -30.70
CA LYS A 94 5.25 -20.10 -29.71
C LYS A 94 4.03 -20.62 -28.93
N VAL A 95 3.04 -19.77 -28.66
CA VAL A 95 1.82 -20.17 -27.96
C VAL A 95 0.96 -21.08 -28.84
N LYS A 96 0.90 -20.84 -30.16
CA LYS A 96 0.14 -21.70 -31.09
C LYS A 96 0.60 -23.16 -31.05
N THR A 97 1.91 -23.41 -30.98
CA THR A 97 2.47 -24.75 -30.85
C THR A 97 2.15 -25.37 -29.48
N PHE A 98 2.20 -24.57 -28.41
CA PHE A 98 1.91 -25.00 -27.03
C PHE A 98 0.41 -25.27 -26.75
N SER A 99 -0.51 -24.45 -27.24
CA SER A 99 -1.94 -24.47 -26.89
C SER A 99 -2.70 -25.73 -27.35
N THR A 100 -2.04 -26.62 -28.10
CA THR A 100 -2.59 -27.90 -28.56
C THR A 100 -2.22 -29.08 -27.64
N ALA A 101 -1.38 -28.85 -26.62
CA ALA A 101 -0.96 -29.87 -25.68
C ALA A 101 -1.98 -30.06 -24.54
N SER A 102 -2.24 -31.32 -24.16
CA SER A 102 -3.05 -31.66 -22.98
C SER A 102 -2.19 -31.57 -21.72
N LEU A 103 -2.23 -30.40 -21.05
CA LEU A 103 -1.55 -30.15 -19.79
C LEU A 103 -2.28 -30.80 -18.60
N SER A 104 -1.55 -31.07 -17.52
CA SER A 104 -2.10 -31.56 -16.26
C SER A 104 -3.23 -30.68 -15.72
N SER A 105 -4.32 -31.27 -15.19
CA SER A 105 -5.51 -30.53 -14.76
C SER A 105 -5.29 -29.83 -13.40
N THR A 106 -6.04 -28.77 -13.13
CA THR A 106 -5.96 -28.08 -11.82
C THR A 106 -6.28 -29.03 -10.66
N GLU A 107 -7.23 -29.94 -10.86
CA GLU A 107 -7.58 -30.97 -9.86
C GLU A 107 -6.42 -31.95 -9.63
N SER A 108 -5.80 -32.42 -10.71
CA SER A 108 -4.62 -33.31 -10.67
C SER A 108 -3.43 -32.66 -9.97
N LEU A 109 -3.20 -31.36 -10.18
CA LEU A 109 -2.14 -30.59 -9.49
C LEU A 109 -2.41 -30.51 -7.97
N ARG A 110 -3.65 -30.21 -7.57
CA ARG A 110 -4.06 -30.14 -6.16
C ARG A 110 -3.94 -31.50 -5.46
N GLU A 111 -4.45 -32.56 -6.10
CA GLU A 111 -4.33 -33.93 -5.57
C GLU A 111 -2.86 -34.35 -5.41
N THR A 112 -1.96 -33.87 -6.29
CA THR A 112 -0.53 -34.17 -6.21
C THR A 112 0.12 -33.47 -5.00
N GLU A 113 -0.21 -32.20 -4.74
CA GLU A 113 0.25 -31.46 -3.56
C GLU A 113 -0.18 -32.15 -2.25
N ASP A 114 -1.45 -32.56 -2.16
CA ASP A 114 -1.99 -33.27 -0.99
C ASP A 114 -1.25 -34.60 -0.73
N ARG A 115 -0.91 -35.33 -1.81
CA ARG A 115 -0.15 -36.59 -1.75
C ARG A 115 1.30 -36.37 -1.33
N MET A 116 1.97 -35.36 -1.89
CA MET A 116 3.34 -35.01 -1.50
C MET A 116 3.43 -34.67 -0.02
N LYS A 117 2.49 -33.85 0.46
CA LYS A 117 2.41 -33.50 1.88
C LYS A 117 2.25 -34.74 2.76
N SER A 118 1.33 -35.64 2.41
CA SER A 118 1.12 -36.89 3.16
C SER A 118 2.40 -37.74 3.25
N VAL A 119 3.17 -37.85 2.16
CA VAL A 119 4.44 -38.58 2.15
C VAL A 119 5.51 -37.88 3.00
N SER A 120 5.58 -36.54 2.95
CA SER A 120 6.49 -35.74 3.78
C SER A 120 6.20 -35.96 5.27
N ASP A 121 4.92 -35.85 5.66
CA ASP A 121 4.46 -36.06 7.04
C ASP A 121 4.87 -37.46 7.54
N TRP A 122 4.68 -38.51 6.72
CA TRP A 122 5.10 -39.87 7.08
C TRP A 122 6.62 -40.05 7.16
N MET A 123 7.39 -39.32 6.35
CA MET A 123 8.86 -39.38 6.37
C MET A 123 9.45 -38.75 7.63
N GLU A 124 8.86 -37.66 8.13
CA GLU A 124 9.36 -36.89 9.29
C GLU A 124 8.93 -37.45 10.65
N ASP A 125 7.87 -38.26 10.71
CA ASP A 125 7.31 -38.78 11.95
C ASP A 125 8.23 -39.82 12.64
N GLU A 126 8.75 -39.45 13.83
CA GLU A 126 9.60 -40.30 14.69
C GLU A 126 8.83 -41.45 15.37
N GLU A 127 7.49 -41.39 15.48
CA GLU A 127 6.68 -42.49 16.03
C GLU A 127 6.47 -43.60 15.00
N ILE A 128 6.31 -43.24 13.71
CA ILE A 128 6.28 -44.20 12.58
C ILE A 128 7.61 -44.97 12.48
N LYS A 129 8.73 -44.34 12.89
CA LYS A 129 10.08 -44.94 12.95
C LYS A 129 10.21 -46.02 14.05
N ASN A 130 9.36 -45.95 15.09
CA ASN A 130 9.39 -46.84 16.25
C ASN A 130 8.20 -47.82 16.28
N ALA A 131 7.53 -48.08 15.15
CA ALA A 131 6.32 -48.91 15.03
C ALA A 131 6.46 -50.40 15.41
N LEU A 132 7.52 -50.79 16.11
CA LEU A 132 7.85 -52.15 16.55
C LEU A 132 7.08 -52.62 17.79
N ASP A 133 6.18 -51.81 18.36
CA ASP A 133 5.38 -52.15 19.55
C ASP A 133 3.86 -52.05 19.30
N TYR A 134 3.45 -52.30 18.05
CA TYR A 134 2.04 -52.22 17.63
C TYR A 134 1.14 -53.20 18.39
N ASP A 135 1.67 -54.35 18.81
CA ASP A 135 0.89 -55.39 19.52
C ASP A 135 0.68 -55.08 21.02
N GLU A 136 1.46 -54.14 21.62
CA GLU A 136 1.24 -53.65 22.99
C GLU A 136 0.01 -52.72 23.08
N PHE A 137 -0.46 -52.22 21.93
CA PHE A 137 -1.56 -51.27 21.80
C PHE A 137 -2.90 -51.81 22.33
N GLY A 138 -3.23 -53.07 22.03
CA GLY A 138 -4.48 -53.69 22.49
C GLY A 138 -4.60 -53.67 24.03
N THR A 139 -3.48 -53.90 24.72
CA THR A 139 -3.37 -53.86 26.18
C THR A 139 -3.54 -52.42 26.70
N LYS A 140 -2.90 -51.44 26.06
CA LYS A 140 -3.04 -50.01 26.42
C LYS A 140 -4.46 -49.49 26.21
N VAL A 141 -5.14 -49.92 25.14
CA VAL A 141 -6.57 -49.59 24.90
C VAL A 141 -7.45 -50.20 26.00
N ASP A 142 -7.23 -51.46 26.37
CA ASP A 142 -7.98 -52.10 27.46
C ASP A 142 -7.74 -51.41 28.81
N GLU A 143 -6.49 -51.05 29.14
CA GLU A 143 -6.18 -50.23 30.32
C GLU A 143 -6.88 -48.87 30.28
N LEU A 144 -6.88 -48.19 29.14
CA LEU A 144 -7.54 -46.91 28.97
C LEU A 144 -9.05 -47.02 29.16
N MET A 145 -9.65 -48.10 28.67
CA MET A 145 -11.07 -48.37 28.86
C MET A 145 -11.46 -48.56 30.34
N THR A 146 -10.60 -49.17 31.17
CA THR A 146 -10.87 -49.25 32.61
C THR A 146 -10.89 -47.87 33.29
N LYS A 147 -10.08 -46.93 32.79
CA LYS A 147 -9.98 -45.55 33.30
C LYS A 147 -11.15 -44.65 32.85
N THR A 148 -11.92 -45.02 31.82
CA THR A 148 -13.09 -44.24 31.34
C THR A 148 -14.22 -44.11 32.36
N THR A 149 -14.22 -44.92 33.43
CA THR A 149 -15.14 -44.78 34.57
C THR A 149 -14.98 -43.43 35.29
N SER A 150 -13.79 -42.82 35.21
CA SER A 150 -13.49 -41.48 35.74
C SER A 150 -14.16 -40.32 34.97
N LEU A 151 -14.68 -40.59 33.76
CA LEU A 151 -15.40 -39.62 32.93
C LEU A 151 -16.87 -39.45 33.34
N ASN A 152 -17.39 -40.28 34.24
CA ASN A 152 -18.80 -40.22 34.66
C ASN A 152 -19.17 -38.85 35.26
N LEU A 153 -20.18 -38.22 34.66
CA LEU A 153 -20.73 -36.94 35.09
C LEU A 153 -21.87 -37.14 36.10
N LYS A 154 -21.86 -36.40 37.21
CA LYS A 154 -22.95 -36.42 38.22
C LYS A 154 -24.14 -35.54 37.79
N CYS A 155 -24.77 -35.87 36.65
CA CYS A 155 -25.78 -35.02 36.01
C CYS A 155 -27.15 -35.72 35.78
N GLU A 156 -27.42 -36.82 36.48
CA GLU A 156 -28.56 -37.73 36.21
C GLU A 156 -29.96 -37.08 36.37
N SER A 157 -30.07 -36.02 37.15
CA SER A 157 -31.32 -35.25 37.35
C SER A 157 -31.76 -34.48 36.10
N GLN A 158 -30.82 -34.14 35.19
CA GLN A 158 -31.08 -33.31 34.01
C GLN A 158 -31.85 -34.02 32.90
N TYR A 159 -31.61 -35.32 32.76
CA TYR A 159 -32.29 -36.15 31.79
C TYR A 159 -33.82 -36.16 31.98
N ARG A 160 -34.27 -36.20 33.24
CA ARG A 160 -35.69 -36.20 33.57
C ARG A 160 -36.33 -34.84 33.30
N LEU A 161 -35.57 -33.77 33.55
CA LEU A 161 -36.02 -32.39 33.34
C LEU A 161 -36.10 -32.04 31.84
N SER A 162 -35.07 -32.40 31.06
CA SER A 162 -34.98 -32.17 29.62
C SER A 162 -36.13 -32.86 28.88
N ALA A 163 -36.39 -34.13 29.18
CA ALA A 163 -37.45 -34.91 28.56
C ALA A 163 -38.86 -34.35 28.85
N VAL A 164 -39.09 -33.77 30.03
CA VAL A 164 -40.36 -33.09 30.34
C VAL A 164 -40.49 -31.77 29.57
N LEU A 165 -39.39 -31.02 29.43
CA LEU A 165 -39.37 -29.74 28.72
C LEU A 165 -39.48 -29.86 27.21
N SER A 166 -38.95 -30.94 26.62
CA SER A 166 -39.10 -31.25 25.18
C SER A 166 -40.37 -32.04 24.85
N GLY A 167 -41.21 -32.35 25.84
CA GLY A 167 -42.51 -33.00 25.64
C GLY A 167 -42.44 -34.49 25.31
N ARG A 168 -41.28 -35.15 25.51
CA ARG A 168 -41.13 -36.60 25.29
C ARG A 168 -41.92 -37.37 26.37
N ARG A 169 -42.74 -38.35 25.95
CA ARG A 169 -43.65 -39.11 26.84
C ARG A 169 -42.89 -40.01 27.85
N LEU A 170 -42.46 -39.45 28.97
CA LEU A 170 -42.15 -40.23 30.17
C LEU A 170 -43.45 -40.57 30.91
N LYS A 171 -43.57 -41.81 31.42
CA LYS A 171 -44.71 -42.24 32.26
C LYS A 171 -44.95 -41.20 33.35
N LYS A 172 -46.13 -40.56 33.34
CA LYS A 172 -46.61 -39.50 34.26
C LYS A 172 -46.08 -39.66 35.69
N LYS A 173 -44.91 -39.11 36.01
CA LYS A 173 -44.56 -38.69 37.36
C LYS A 173 -44.54 -37.17 37.33
N LEU A 174 -45.44 -36.57 38.11
CA LEU A 174 -45.62 -35.13 38.19
C LEU A 174 -44.31 -34.50 38.70
N ILE A 175 -43.63 -33.70 37.88
CA ILE A 175 -42.57 -32.83 38.37
C ILE A 175 -43.25 -31.73 39.21
N THR A 176 -42.86 -31.65 40.48
CA THR A 176 -43.26 -30.56 41.39
C THR A 176 -42.40 -29.32 41.14
N VAL A 177 -42.86 -28.14 41.56
CA VAL A 177 -42.10 -26.88 41.42
C VAL A 177 -40.71 -27.02 42.05
N LYS A 178 -40.61 -27.68 43.19
CA LYS A 178 -39.35 -28.02 43.86
C LYS A 178 -38.42 -28.86 42.98
N ASN A 179 -38.90 -29.97 42.43
CA ASN A 179 -38.09 -30.82 41.54
C ASN A 179 -37.65 -30.12 40.26
N TYR A 180 -38.45 -29.15 39.77
CA TYR A 180 -38.12 -28.34 38.61
C TYR A 180 -36.99 -27.34 38.91
N ILE A 181 -37.05 -26.68 40.07
CA ILE A 181 -36.00 -25.79 40.59
C ILE A 181 -34.71 -26.58 40.88
N ASP A 182 -34.82 -27.71 41.58
CA ASP A 182 -33.68 -28.57 41.93
C ASP A 182 -32.99 -29.13 40.68
N GLY A 183 -33.78 -29.47 39.65
CA GLY A 183 -33.26 -29.84 38.35
C GLY A 183 -32.45 -28.71 37.71
N ILE A 184 -32.96 -27.47 37.68
CA ILE A 184 -32.21 -26.34 37.13
C ILE A 184 -30.93 -26.05 37.94
N ASN A 185 -30.99 -26.10 39.28
CA ASN A 185 -29.79 -25.90 40.12
C ASN A 185 -28.74 -26.99 39.88
N SER A 186 -29.17 -28.25 39.77
CA SER A 186 -28.26 -29.36 39.50
C SER A 186 -27.58 -29.25 38.12
N PHE A 187 -28.17 -28.53 37.16
CA PHE A 187 -27.54 -28.25 35.87
C PHE A 187 -26.37 -27.27 36.06
N LEU A 188 -26.57 -26.22 36.86
CA LEU A 188 -25.53 -25.23 37.16
C LEU A 188 -24.31 -25.88 37.83
N ASP A 189 -24.52 -26.89 38.68
CA ASP A 189 -23.45 -27.69 39.27
C ASP A 189 -22.79 -28.63 38.25
N CYS A 190 -23.58 -29.29 37.40
CA CYS A 190 -23.10 -30.17 36.33
C CYS A 190 -22.18 -29.44 35.33
N ARG A 191 -22.50 -28.18 34.99
CA ARG A 191 -21.73 -27.36 34.05
C ARG A 191 -20.24 -27.26 34.41
N LYS A 192 -19.89 -27.23 35.69
CA LYS A 192 -18.49 -27.20 36.14
C LYS A 192 -17.74 -28.46 35.73
N GLN A 193 -18.39 -29.63 35.82
CA GLN A 193 -17.80 -30.93 35.46
C GLN A 193 -17.60 -31.07 33.94
N ILE A 194 -18.47 -30.48 33.12
CA ILE A 194 -18.35 -30.51 31.65
C ILE A 194 -17.15 -29.69 31.18
N LYS A 195 -16.86 -28.53 31.81
CA LYS A 195 -15.67 -27.73 31.49
C LYS A 195 -14.36 -28.49 31.76
N GLU A 196 -14.36 -29.34 32.78
CA GLU A 196 -13.20 -30.18 33.14
C GLU A 196 -13.12 -31.47 32.32
N LEU A 197 -14.19 -31.84 31.57
CA LEU A 197 -14.28 -33.10 30.85
C LEU A 197 -13.25 -33.20 29.72
N ASN A 198 -13.04 -32.13 28.95
CA ASN A 198 -12.05 -32.14 27.87
C ASN A 198 -10.63 -32.38 28.40
N SER A 199 -10.27 -31.69 29.50
CA SER A 199 -9.00 -31.90 30.20
C SER A 199 -8.87 -33.32 30.78
N LYS A 200 -9.97 -33.93 31.24
CA LYS A 200 -9.96 -35.34 31.68
C LYS A 200 -9.73 -36.30 30.51
N ILE A 201 -10.37 -36.07 29.36
CA ILE A 201 -10.17 -36.89 28.15
C ILE A 201 -8.72 -36.78 27.66
N GLU A 202 -8.14 -35.57 27.64
CA GLU A 202 -6.74 -35.35 27.29
C GLU A 202 -5.79 -36.06 28.26
N LYS A 203 -6.03 -35.97 29.58
CA LYS A 203 -5.22 -36.64 30.61
C LYS A 203 -5.27 -38.17 30.56
N LEU A 204 -6.28 -38.75 29.92
CA LEU A 204 -6.35 -40.20 29.71
C LEU A 204 -5.34 -40.68 28.66
N GLY A 205 -4.73 -39.78 27.88
CA GLY A 205 -3.76 -40.14 26.84
C GLY A 205 -4.39 -40.84 25.64
N PHE A 206 -5.72 -40.76 25.47
CA PHE A 206 -6.45 -41.48 24.43
C PHE A 206 -5.98 -41.14 23.02
N TRP A 207 -5.76 -39.85 22.73
CA TRP A 207 -5.34 -39.39 21.42
C TRP A 207 -3.91 -39.79 21.08
N ASP A 208 -3.00 -39.77 22.06
CA ASP A 208 -1.63 -40.24 21.92
C ASP A 208 -1.58 -41.74 21.61
N VAL A 209 -2.37 -42.52 22.35
CA VAL A 209 -2.55 -43.96 22.11
C VAL A 209 -3.10 -44.17 20.70
N LEU A 210 -4.20 -43.52 20.32
CA LEU A 210 -4.82 -43.69 19.01
C LEU A 210 -3.92 -43.24 17.84
N TYR A 211 -3.17 -42.15 18.00
CA TYR A 211 -2.23 -41.65 16.98
C TYR A 211 -1.16 -42.71 16.65
N LYS A 212 -0.58 -43.32 17.69
CA LYS A 212 0.39 -44.43 17.60
C LYS A 212 -0.15 -45.67 16.88
N HIS A 213 -1.46 -45.80 16.76
CA HIS A 213 -2.12 -46.90 16.07
C HIS A 213 -2.55 -46.55 14.63
N VAL A 214 -3.04 -45.33 14.41
CA VAL A 214 -3.58 -44.88 13.13
C VAL A 214 -2.46 -44.56 12.14
N ALA A 215 -1.41 -43.85 12.56
CA ALA A 215 -0.35 -43.40 11.65
C ALA A 215 0.40 -44.57 10.97
N PRO A 216 0.84 -45.63 11.68
CA PRO A 216 1.46 -46.80 11.04
C PRO A 216 0.50 -47.55 10.09
N MET A 217 -0.80 -47.59 10.42
CA MET A 217 -1.82 -48.26 9.61
C MET A 217 -2.15 -47.47 8.34
N GLU A 218 -2.13 -46.14 8.39
CA GLU A 218 -2.30 -45.29 7.20
C GLU A 218 -1.12 -45.45 6.22
N VAL A 219 0.11 -45.52 6.72
CA VAL A 219 1.30 -45.81 5.90
C VAL A 219 1.16 -47.14 5.16
N VAL A 220 0.80 -48.20 5.89
CA VAL A 220 0.60 -49.55 5.32
C VAL A 220 -0.48 -49.52 4.23
N LYS A 221 -1.61 -48.85 4.47
CA LYS A 221 -2.74 -48.81 3.52
C LYS A 221 -2.48 -47.96 2.29
N LEU A 222 -1.86 -46.79 2.45
CA LEU A 222 -1.95 -45.71 1.47
C LEU A 222 -0.62 -45.38 0.79
N LEU A 223 0.53 -45.69 1.40
CA LEU A 223 1.82 -45.25 0.88
C LEU A 223 2.09 -45.80 -0.53
N GLY A 224 1.91 -47.10 -0.75
CA GLY A 224 2.19 -47.74 -2.04
C GLY A 224 1.34 -47.16 -3.19
N GLU A 225 0.04 -46.94 -2.98
CA GLU A 225 -0.82 -46.30 -3.98
C GLU A 225 -0.46 -44.82 -4.18
N THR A 226 -0.11 -44.12 -3.11
CA THR A 226 0.29 -42.71 -3.14
C THR A 226 1.55 -42.51 -3.97
N LEU A 227 2.60 -43.30 -3.73
CA LEU A 227 3.84 -43.23 -4.51
C LEU A 227 3.63 -43.58 -5.99
N ARG A 228 2.76 -44.55 -6.29
CA ARG A 228 2.40 -44.90 -7.69
C ARG A 228 1.74 -43.73 -8.41
N LYS A 229 0.78 -43.05 -7.78
CA LYS A 229 0.11 -41.88 -8.35
C LYS A 229 1.07 -40.69 -8.50
N LEU A 230 1.94 -40.45 -7.52
CA LEU A 230 2.98 -39.42 -7.63
C LEU A 230 3.93 -39.69 -8.80
N LYS A 231 4.34 -40.94 -8.99
CA LYS A 231 5.15 -41.35 -10.15
C LYS A 231 4.45 -41.07 -11.48
N GLU A 232 3.17 -41.41 -11.60
CA GLU A 232 2.38 -41.14 -12.80
C GLU A 232 2.28 -39.64 -13.11
N GLU A 233 1.97 -38.83 -12.11
CA GLU A 233 1.83 -37.38 -12.26
C GLU A 233 3.17 -36.68 -12.52
N PHE A 234 4.25 -37.06 -11.84
CA PHE A 234 5.57 -36.48 -12.12
C PHE A 234 6.10 -36.86 -13.50
N THR A 235 5.74 -38.04 -14.02
CA THR A 235 6.02 -38.42 -15.41
C THR A 235 5.30 -37.48 -16.38
N LYS A 236 4.06 -37.11 -16.07
CA LYS A 236 3.26 -36.17 -16.85
C LYS A 236 3.79 -34.74 -16.75
N PHE A 237 4.17 -34.27 -15.57
CA PHE A 237 4.82 -32.97 -15.39
C PHE A 237 6.13 -32.88 -16.19
N LYS A 238 6.95 -33.94 -16.18
CA LYS A 238 8.17 -34.01 -17.01
C LYS A 238 7.87 -33.84 -18.50
N LYS A 239 6.74 -34.37 -18.98
CA LYS A 239 6.26 -34.16 -20.35
C LYS A 239 5.80 -32.72 -20.58
N ASP A 240 5.04 -32.14 -19.66
CA ASP A 240 4.57 -30.74 -19.70
C ASP A 240 5.76 -29.75 -19.73
N LEU A 241 6.80 -30.01 -18.92
CA LEU A 241 8.06 -29.26 -18.92
C LEU A 241 8.78 -29.36 -20.27
N LYS A 242 8.84 -30.56 -20.87
CA LYS A 242 9.49 -30.75 -22.18
C LYS A 242 8.78 -29.98 -23.29
N ILE A 243 7.44 -29.94 -23.26
CA ILE A 243 6.63 -29.22 -24.25
C ILE A 243 6.80 -27.70 -24.10
N SER A 244 6.89 -27.19 -22.88
CA SER A 244 7.02 -25.75 -22.61
C SER A 244 8.43 -25.18 -22.83
N LYS A 245 9.43 -26.01 -23.09
CA LYS A 245 10.86 -25.62 -23.23
C LYS A 245 11.12 -24.47 -24.20
N GLU A 246 10.31 -24.29 -25.25
CA GLU A 246 10.46 -23.19 -26.20
C GLU A 246 10.08 -21.81 -25.62
N LEU A 247 9.21 -21.81 -24.60
CA LEU A 247 8.82 -20.64 -23.82
C LEU A 247 9.91 -20.26 -22.80
N TRP A 248 10.76 -21.20 -22.38
CA TRP A 248 11.78 -20.93 -21.35
C TRP A 248 12.91 -20.02 -21.86
N ARG A 249 13.13 -20.02 -23.18
CA ARG A 249 14.17 -19.21 -23.82
C ARG A 249 13.81 -17.72 -23.95
N THR A 250 12.63 -17.30 -23.50
CA THR A 250 12.21 -15.88 -23.50
C THR A 250 12.41 -15.18 -22.16
N LYS A 251 13.15 -15.79 -21.24
CA LYS A 251 13.50 -15.22 -19.93
C LYS A 251 14.06 -13.80 -20.10
N ASN A 252 13.55 -12.86 -19.31
CA ASN A 252 13.71 -11.39 -19.40
C ASN A 252 12.91 -10.67 -20.50
N GLU A 253 12.65 -11.29 -21.66
CA GLU A 253 11.81 -10.67 -22.71
C GLU A 253 10.35 -10.58 -22.24
N THR A 254 9.85 -11.64 -21.59
CA THR A 254 8.48 -11.67 -21.06
C THR A 254 8.28 -10.71 -19.89
N ARG A 255 9.26 -10.56 -18.98
CA ARG A 255 9.21 -9.58 -17.89
C ARG A 255 9.23 -8.14 -18.39
N TYR A 256 10.11 -7.84 -19.35
CA TYR A 256 10.16 -6.51 -19.97
C TYR A 256 8.84 -6.18 -20.67
N LEU A 257 8.33 -7.10 -21.48
CA LEU A 257 7.07 -6.95 -22.19
C LEU A 257 5.89 -6.75 -21.22
N ALA A 258 5.83 -7.53 -20.15
CA ALA A 258 4.78 -7.40 -19.13
C ALA A 258 4.78 -6.00 -18.50
N ALA A 259 5.95 -5.45 -18.19
CA ALA A 259 6.08 -4.10 -17.66
C ALA A 259 5.57 -3.04 -18.66
N GLN A 260 5.96 -3.12 -19.93
CA GLN A 260 5.49 -2.19 -20.96
C GLN A 260 3.95 -2.23 -21.12
N ILE A 261 3.36 -3.43 -21.12
CA ILE A 261 1.90 -3.60 -21.23
C ILE A 261 1.18 -3.02 -20.01
N ARG A 262 1.68 -3.28 -18.80
CA ARG A 262 1.11 -2.75 -17.56
C ARG A 262 1.18 -1.24 -17.51
N ASP A 263 2.33 -0.66 -17.85
CA ASP A 263 2.54 0.78 -17.78
C ASP A 263 1.64 1.50 -18.80
N ALA A 264 1.48 0.92 -20.00
CA ALA A 264 0.54 1.42 -21.00
C ALA A 264 -0.92 1.35 -20.51
N PHE A 265 -1.34 0.22 -19.94
CA PHE A 265 -2.67 0.08 -19.34
C PHE A 265 -2.90 1.11 -18.23
N LYS A 266 -1.93 1.26 -17.33
CA LYS A 266 -2.03 2.16 -16.18
C LYS A 266 -2.16 3.60 -16.62
N ALA A 267 -1.31 4.06 -17.53
CA ALA A 267 -1.35 5.43 -18.02
C ALA A 267 -2.69 5.74 -18.72
N HIS A 268 -3.24 4.80 -19.49
CA HIS A 268 -4.56 4.94 -20.12
C HIS A 268 -5.70 4.90 -19.09
N LYS A 269 -5.65 4.02 -18.09
CA LYS A 269 -6.65 3.96 -17.01
C LYS A 269 -6.64 5.24 -16.17
N ASP A 270 -5.46 5.74 -15.83
CA ASP A 270 -5.27 6.98 -15.07
C ASP A 270 -5.82 8.17 -15.88
N HIS A 271 -5.69 8.15 -17.21
CA HIS A 271 -6.35 9.14 -18.07
C HIS A 271 -7.89 9.05 -18.00
N SER A 272 -8.48 7.86 -18.19
CA SER A 272 -9.94 7.68 -18.19
C SER A 272 -10.61 7.97 -16.84
N THR A 273 -9.87 7.91 -15.74
CA THR A 273 -10.39 8.20 -14.38
C THR A 273 -10.25 9.67 -14.01
N ASN A 274 -9.36 10.41 -14.66
CA ASN A 274 -9.05 11.80 -14.37
C ASN A 274 -9.86 12.75 -15.28
N ASN A 275 -11.18 12.77 -15.12
CA ASN A 275 -12.10 13.62 -15.89
C ASN A 275 -12.30 15.02 -15.27
N GLY A 276 -11.22 15.78 -15.12
CA GLY A 276 -11.29 17.20 -14.82
C GLY A 276 -10.64 18.00 -15.94
N PRO A 277 -11.37 18.78 -16.77
CA PRO A 277 -10.71 19.70 -17.66
C PRO A 277 -10.02 20.76 -16.79
N LEU A 278 -8.70 20.78 -16.80
CA LEU A 278 -7.98 22.03 -16.60
C LEU A 278 -8.39 22.92 -17.78
N LEU A 279 -8.88 24.11 -17.48
CA LEU A 279 -9.04 25.17 -18.47
C LEU A 279 -7.80 25.18 -19.37
N PRO A 280 -7.92 24.96 -20.70
CA PRO A 280 -6.76 25.03 -21.57
C PRO A 280 -6.13 26.41 -21.43
N THR A 281 -4.80 26.46 -21.48
CA THR A 281 -4.04 27.69 -21.26
C THR A 281 -3.40 28.14 -22.57
N SER A 282 -2.65 27.25 -23.23
CA SER A 282 -1.90 27.57 -24.43
C SER A 282 -2.76 27.46 -25.70
N THR A 283 -3.75 26.57 -25.69
CA THR A 283 -4.61 26.27 -26.85
C THR A 283 -6.02 26.85 -26.76
N VAL A 284 -6.36 27.60 -25.70
CA VAL A 284 -7.74 28.01 -25.37
C VAL A 284 -8.51 28.72 -26.49
N GLY A 285 -7.81 29.42 -27.39
CA GLY A 285 -8.44 30.03 -28.57
C GLY A 285 -8.99 29.03 -29.59
N PHE A 286 -8.64 27.74 -29.48
CA PHE A 286 -9.09 26.64 -30.33
C PHE A 286 -9.85 25.63 -29.47
N LEU A 287 -11.17 25.52 -29.67
CA LEU A 287 -11.98 24.52 -28.95
C LEU A 287 -11.64 23.09 -29.38
N GLU A 288 -11.33 22.94 -30.66
CA GLU A 288 -10.89 21.70 -31.28
C GLU A 288 -9.67 21.98 -32.16
N PRO A 289 -8.77 20.98 -32.36
CA PRO A 289 -7.65 21.13 -33.27
C PRO A 289 -8.03 21.49 -34.71
N SER A 290 -9.28 21.20 -35.12
CA SER A 290 -9.84 21.58 -36.42
C SER A 290 -9.87 23.10 -36.63
N GLU A 291 -10.13 23.87 -35.58
CA GLU A 291 -10.26 25.34 -35.63
C GLU A 291 -8.95 26.07 -35.92
N MET A 292 -7.80 25.41 -35.76
CA MET A 292 -6.50 25.99 -36.13
C MET A 292 -6.40 26.33 -37.61
N LEU A 293 -7.13 25.61 -38.48
CA LEU A 293 -7.18 25.90 -39.92
C LEU A 293 -7.98 27.17 -40.23
N GLU A 294 -8.92 27.55 -39.36
CA GLU A 294 -9.78 28.73 -39.56
C GLU A 294 -9.02 30.04 -39.41
N VAL A 295 -7.85 30.04 -38.76
CA VAL A 295 -6.99 31.24 -38.62
C VAL A 295 -6.71 31.91 -39.96
N LYS A 296 -6.59 31.12 -41.04
CA LYS A 296 -6.38 31.67 -42.40
C LYS A 296 -7.61 32.43 -42.90
N ASN A 297 -8.81 31.93 -42.60
CA ASN A 297 -10.09 32.57 -42.94
C ASN A 297 -10.39 33.76 -42.03
N ASP A 298 -10.03 33.66 -40.74
CA ASP A 298 -10.20 34.69 -39.72
C ASP A 298 -9.50 36.01 -40.10
N LEU A 299 -8.26 35.91 -40.59
CA LEU A 299 -7.49 37.06 -41.09
C LEU A 299 -8.20 37.76 -42.25
N GLU A 300 -9.05 37.05 -43.01
CA GLU A 300 -9.78 37.58 -44.17
C GLU A 300 -11.14 38.18 -43.83
N THR A 301 -11.64 38.00 -42.61
CA THR A 301 -12.96 38.46 -42.17
C THR A 301 -13.11 39.99 -42.26
N LYS A 302 -14.35 40.45 -42.49
CA LYS A 302 -14.67 41.89 -42.49
C LYS A 302 -14.33 42.54 -41.15
N PHE A 303 -14.56 41.83 -40.05
CA PHE A 303 -14.24 42.26 -38.69
C PHE A 303 -12.74 42.53 -38.53
N PHE A 304 -11.89 41.52 -38.77
CA PHE A 304 -10.45 41.64 -38.56
C PHE A 304 -9.82 42.73 -39.42
N LYS A 305 -10.20 42.79 -40.71
CA LYS A 305 -9.72 43.83 -41.63
C LYS A 305 -10.14 45.24 -41.21
N LYS A 306 -11.40 45.41 -40.79
CA LYS A 306 -11.94 46.71 -40.36
C LYS A 306 -11.19 47.26 -39.16
N PHE A 307 -10.93 46.44 -38.13
CA PHE A 307 -10.31 46.92 -36.89
C PHE A 307 -8.79 47.00 -36.97
N PHE A 308 -8.09 46.10 -37.68
CA PHE A 308 -6.63 46.00 -37.56
C PHE A 308 -5.84 46.37 -38.84
N VAL A 309 -6.39 46.23 -40.05
CA VAL A 309 -5.59 46.27 -41.30
C VAL A 309 -5.59 47.62 -42.04
N GLN A 310 -6.36 48.62 -41.59
CA GLN A 310 -6.49 49.91 -42.30
C GLN A 310 -5.13 50.57 -42.63
N ASN A 311 -4.83 50.73 -43.93
CA ASN A 311 -3.66 51.40 -44.53
C ASN A 311 -2.28 50.68 -44.49
N SER A 312 -2.18 49.36 -44.30
CA SER A 312 -0.88 48.65 -44.15
C SER A 312 -0.76 47.31 -44.92
N GLY A 313 -1.14 47.28 -46.21
CA GLY A 313 -1.21 46.06 -47.03
C GLY A 313 0.04 45.17 -47.04
N ASN A 314 1.24 45.76 -47.05
CA ASN A 314 2.50 45.00 -47.05
C ASN A 314 2.79 44.29 -45.70
N HIS A 315 2.41 44.88 -44.58
CA HIS A 315 2.58 44.27 -43.25
C HIS A 315 1.57 43.14 -43.00
N PHE A 316 0.35 43.29 -43.53
CA PHE A 316 -0.68 42.24 -43.46
C PHE A 316 -0.28 40.98 -44.23
N GLN A 317 0.29 41.11 -45.42
CA GLN A 317 0.81 39.95 -46.16
C GLN A 317 1.98 39.28 -45.43
N ARG A 318 2.89 40.05 -44.82
CA ARG A 318 3.99 39.51 -44.01
C ARG A 318 3.51 38.69 -42.80
N LEU A 319 2.42 39.11 -42.14
CA LEU A 319 1.81 38.34 -41.04
C LEU A 319 1.28 36.99 -41.53
N LYS A 320 0.60 36.97 -42.68
CA LYS A 320 0.11 35.72 -43.30
C LYS A 320 1.26 34.77 -43.64
N ASP A 321 2.32 35.30 -44.22
CA ASP A 321 3.50 34.51 -44.57
C ASP A 321 4.17 33.95 -43.30
N TRP A 322 4.30 34.75 -42.24
CA TRP A 322 4.88 34.34 -40.96
C TRP A 322 4.08 33.25 -40.23
N LEU A 323 2.76 33.21 -40.39
CA LEU A 323 1.87 32.16 -39.87
C LEU A 323 1.81 30.89 -40.75
N THR A 324 2.45 30.86 -41.93
CA THR A 324 2.43 29.66 -42.80
C THR A 324 2.90 28.38 -42.09
N PRO A 325 4.01 28.37 -41.31
CA PRO A 325 4.43 27.19 -40.56
C PRO A 325 3.41 26.73 -39.50
N PHE A 326 2.62 27.66 -38.96
CA PHE A 326 1.52 27.34 -38.04
C PHE A 326 0.45 26.50 -38.75
N HIS A 327 0.04 26.92 -39.95
CA HIS A 327 -0.95 26.20 -40.74
C HIS A 327 -0.47 24.80 -41.15
N VAL A 328 0.78 24.64 -41.59
CA VAL A 328 1.30 23.31 -41.96
C VAL A 328 1.26 22.34 -40.77
N THR A 329 1.68 22.81 -39.59
CA THR A 329 1.65 21.97 -38.38
C THR A 329 0.21 21.65 -37.95
N SER A 330 -0.73 22.58 -38.15
CA SER A 330 -2.13 22.36 -37.78
C SER A 330 -2.78 21.20 -38.55
N GLU A 331 -2.40 20.97 -39.81
CA GLU A 331 -2.86 19.80 -40.58
C GLU A 331 -2.39 18.49 -39.94
N VAL A 332 -1.14 18.42 -39.50
CA VAL A 332 -0.58 17.22 -38.86
C VAL A 332 -1.15 16.98 -37.46
N ILE A 333 -1.42 18.04 -36.69
CA ILE A 333 -2.08 17.93 -35.38
C ILE A 333 -3.50 17.33 -35.54
N GLN A 334 -4.21 17.62 -36.63
CA GLN A 334 -5.51 16.99 -36.88
C GLN A 334 -5.41 15.50 -37.15
N ASP A 335 -4.40 15.07 -37.90
CA ASP A 335 -4.18 13.65 -38.15
C ASP A 335 -3.79 12.92 -36.86
N LEU A 336 -3.01 13.56 -35.98
CA LEU A 336 -2.74 13.05 -34.64
C LEU A 336 -4.02 12.91 -33.80
N ASN A 337 -4.89 13.93 -33.83
CA ASN A 337 -6.15 13.92 -33.08
C ASN A 337 -7.10 12.81 -33.55
N LYS A 338 -7.19 12.53 -34.86
CA LYS A 338 -8.00 11.42 -35.38
C LYS A 338 -7.53 10.07 -34.83
N LEU A 339 -6.22 9.82 -34.85
CA LEU A 339 -5.64 8.60 -34.29
C LEU A 339 -5.87 8.49 -32.78
N TRP A 340 -5.80 9.61 -32.07
CA TRP A 340 -6.03 9.67 -30.62
C TRP A 340 -7.47 9.31 -30.25
N ILE A 341 -8.46 9.89 -30.93
CA ILE A 341 -9.88 9.60 -30.69
C ILE A 341 -10.17 8.10 -30.86
N GLU A 342 -9.65 7.47 -31.91
CA GLU A 342 -9.82 6.02 -32.12
C GLU A 342 -9.18 5.19 -31.00
N PHE A 343 -8.04 5.64 -30.46
CA PHE A 343 -7.33 4.95 -29.38
C PHE A 343 -7.97 5.13 -28.00
N ASP A 344 -8.45 6.33 -27.68
CA ASP A 344 -9.06 6.66 -26.39
C ASP A 344 -10.44 5.99 -26.20
N GLN A 345 -11.14 5.68 -27.29
CA GLN A 345 -12.43 4.98 -27.28
C GLN A 345 -12.37 3.50 -26.84
N VAL A 346 -11.18 2.91 -26.64
CA VAL A 346 -11.04 1.51 -26.21
C VAL A 346 -11.58 1.35 -24.79
N LYS A 347 -12.72 0.65 -24.62
CA LYS A 347 -13.42 0.51 -23.33
C LYS A 347 -12.54 -0.12 -22.23
N LEU A 348 -12.82 0.23 -20.97
CA LEU A 348 -12.08 -0.29 -19.80
C LEU A 348 -12.03 -1.83 -19.75
N ASP A 349 -13.15 -2.51 -20.06
CA ASP A 349 -13.21 -3.98 -20.07
C ASP A 349 -12.28 -4.60 -21.12
N GLN A 350 -12.14 -3.95 -22.27
CA GLN A 350 -11.20 -4.36 -23.30
C GLN A 350 -9.77 -4.10 -22.84
N ARG A 351 -9.50 -2.98 -22.17
CA ARG A 351 -8.18 -2.67 -21.59
C ARG A 351 -7.77 -3.63 -20.49
N ASN A 352 -8.71 -4.17 -19.71
CA ASN A 352 -8.41 -5.16 -18.67
C ASN A 352 -7.76 -6.45 -19.22
N VAL A 353 -7.91 -6.72 -20.53
CA VAL A 353 -7.14 -7.78 -21.22
C VAL A 353 -5.63 -7.51 -21.10
N LEU A 354 -5.17 -6.26 -21.23
CA LEU A 354 -3.75 -5.89 -21.13
C LEU A 354 -3.20 -6.20 -19.74
N MET A 355 -3.95 -5.85 -18.68
CA MET A 355 -3.55 -6.16 -17.31
C MET A 355 -3.43 -7.66 -17.11
N ARG A 356 -4.43 -8.45 -17.53
CA ARG A 356 -4.38 -9.92 -17.46
C ARG A 356 -3.18 -10.49 -18.21
N VAL A 357 -2.89 -9.99 -19.42
CA VAL A 357 -1.72 -10.41 -20.19
C VAL A 357 -0.44 -10.13 -19.41
N SER A 358 -0.29 -8.92 -18.86
CA SER A 358 0.87 -8.54 -18.07
C SER A 358 1.05 -9.45 -16.85
N GLU A 359 0.02 -9.61 -16.01
CA GLU A 359 0.07 -10.43 -14.79
C GLU A 359 0.46 -11.89 -15.10
N LYS A 360 -0.15 -12.48 -16.13
CA LYS A 360 0.18 -13.85 -16.56
C LYS A 360 1.61 -13.99 -17.06
N LEU A 361 2.15 -13.00 -17.77
CA LEU A 361 3.55 -12.98 -18.21
C LEU A 361 4.53 -12.81 -17.03
N GLU A 362 4.20 -12.01 -16.02
CA GLU A 362 5.02 -11.85 -14.81
C GLU A 362 5.00 -13.11 -13.93
N ALA A 363 3.83 -13.72 -13.76
CA ALA A 363 3.68 -14.98 -13.06
C ALA A 363 4.57 -16.07 -13.71
N PHE A 364 4.53 -16.18 -15.04
CA PHE A 364 5.36 -17.14 -15.77
C PHE A 364 6.88 -16.93 -15.55
N GLU A 365 7.36 -15.68 -15.58
CA GLU A 365 8.79 -15.36 -15.35
C GLU A 365 9.27 -15.69 -13.94
N THR A 366 8.39 -15.60 -12.94
CA THR A 366 8.73 -15.91 -11.55
C THR A 366 9.18 -17.36 -11.37
N PHE A 367 8.72 -18.26 -12.25
CA PHE A 367 9.02 -19.69 -12.18
C PHE A 367 10.07 -20.18 -13.19
N LEU A 368 10.69 -19.30 -13.99
CA LEU A 368 11.72 -19.67 -14.99
C LEU A 368 13.12 -19.88 -14.40
N GLU A 369 13.24 -20.34 -13.15
CA GLU A 369 14.55 -20.64 -12.52
C GLU A 369 15.11 -22.00 -12.98
N ASP A 370 16.44 -22.13 -12.99
CA ASP A 370 17.15 -23.34 -13.44
C ASP A 370 16.88 -24.58 -12.55
N LEU A 371 16.19 -24.39 -11.41
CA LEU A 371 15.84 -25.41 -10.41
C LEU A 371 14.73 -26.37 -10.85
N VAL A 372 13.74 -25.90 -11.62
CA VAL A 372 12.50 -26.66 -11.92
C VAL A 372 12.75 -28.00 -12.64
N PRO A 373 13.59 -28.08 -13.69
CA PRO A 373 13.82 -29.34 -14.40
C PRO A 373 14.69 -30.31 -13.61
N GLU A 374 15.62 -29.79 -12.81
CA GLU A 374 16.55 -30.60 -12.01
C GLU A 374 15.81 -31.34 -10.89
N SER A 375 14.82 -30.71 -10.26
CA SER A 375 14.03 -31.32 -9.18
C SER A 375 13.28 -32.57 -9.65
N ILE A 376 12.57 -32.49 -10.77
CA ILE A 376 11.89 -33.66 -11.34
C ILE A 376 12.89 -34.74 -11.77
N ASP A 377 14.03 -34.36 -12.35
CA ASP A 377 15.02 -35.31 -12.85
C ASP A 377 15.77 -36.05 -11.72
N LYS A 378 15.85 -35.46 -10.52
CA LYS A 378 16.39 -36.09 -9.30
C LYS A 378 15.35 -36.98 -8.60
N SER A 379 14.13 -36.48 -8.43
CA SER A 379 13.11 -37.11 -7.58
C SER A 379 12.39 -38.28 -8.26
N LEU A 380 12.16 -38.23 -9.58
CA LEU A 380 11.45 -39.30 -10.30
C LEU A 380 12.18 -40.66 -10.25
N PRO A 381 13.51 -40.76 -10.46
CA PRO A 381 14.25 -42.02 -10.31
C PRO A 381 14.18 -42.63 -8.89
N ILE A 382 14.14 -41.79 -7.85
CA ILE A 382 14.01 -42.24 -6.46
C ILE A 382 12.62 -42.84 -6.25
N LEU A 383 11.56 -42.18 -6.72
CA LEU A 383 10.19 -42.75 -6.69
C LEU A 383 10.11 -44.07 -7.46
N GLU A 384 10.74 -44.15 -8.64
CA GLU A 384 10.78 -45.38 -9.43
C GLU A 384 11.49 -46.53 -8.71
N LYS A 385 12.57 -46.23 -7.99
CA LYS A 385 13.34 -47.21 -7.22
C LYS A 385 12.62 -47.64 -5.93
N CYS A 386 12.00 -46.71 -5.22
CA CYS A 386 11.43 -46.96 -3.89
C CYS A 386 9.96 -47.40 -3.90
N THR A 387 9.26 -47.33 -5.04
CA THR A 387 7.88 -47.82 -5.15
C THR A 387 7.89 -49.32 -5.45
N GLU A 388 7.42 -50.13 -4.51
CA GLU A 388 7.25 -51.57 -4.68
C GLU A 388 5.78 -51.98 -4.70
N ASP A 389 5.48 -53.09 -5.38
CA ASP A 389 4.16 -53.72 -5.26
C ASP A 389 4.09 -54.60 -4.00
N PRO A 390 2.94 -54.63 -3.32
CA PRO A 390 2.75 -55.46 -2.13
C PRO A 390 2.82 -56.95 -2.49
N GLU A 391 3.09 -57.79 -1.51
CA GLU A 391 3.02 -59.24 -1.69
C GLU A 391 1.60 -59.70 -2.04
N PRO A 392 1.41 -60.79 -2.83
CA PRO A 392 0.08 -61.28 -3.18
C PRO A 392 -0.82 -61.60 -1.99
N SER A 393 -0.24 -61.87 -0.82
CA SER A 393 -0.90 -62.15 0.46
C SER A 393 -1.39 -60.90 1.20
N TYR A 394 -0.98 -59.69 0.77
CA TYR A 394 -1.21 -58.44 1.49
C TYR A 394 -2.70 -58.14 1.67
N GLU A 395 -3.49 -58.15 0.59
CA GLU A 395 -4.92 -57.83 0.65
C GLU A 395 -5.68 -58.76 1.59
N GLN A 396 -5.38 -60.06 1.53
CA GLN A 396 -5.99 -61.06 2.41
C GLN A 396 -5.57 -60.84 3.88
N SER A 397 -4.31 -60.50 4.12
CA SER A 397 -3.77 -60.26 5.46
C SER A 397 -4.32 -58.96 6.06
N LEU A 398 -4.41 -57.90 5.26
CA LEU A 398 -5.01 -56.61 5.63
C LEU A 398 -6.49 -56.78 5.96
N GLU A 399 -7.27 -57.46 5.12
CA GLU A 399 -8.70 -57.66 5.38
C GLU A 399 -8.93 -58.44 6.69
N ALA A 400 -8.15 -59.50 6.91
CA ALA A 400 -8.24 -60.31 8.12
C ALA A 400 -7.75 -59.55 9.38
N PHE A 401 -6.77 -58.66 9.24
CA PHE A 401 -6.33 -57.77 10.31
C PHE A 401 -7.37 -56.69 10.66
N LEU A 402 -7.96 -56.03 9.65
CA LEU A 402 -9.00 -55.01 9.86
C LEU A 402 -10.26 -55.59 10.52
N LYS A 403 -10.55 -56.88 10.30
CA LYS A 403 -11.61 -57.59 11.03
C LYS A 403 -11.32 -57.68 12.53
N GLN A 404 -10.05 -57.89 12.92
CA GLN A 404 -9.60 -57.94 14.32
C GLN A 404 -9.65 -56.55 14.96
N GLU A 405 -9.27 -55.51 14.21
CA GLU A 405 -9.20 -54.11 14.67
C GLU A 405 -10.55 -53.37 14.72
N LYS A 406 -11.64 -54.01 14.27
CA LYS A 406 -12.98 -53.41 14.22
C LYS A 406 -13.46 -52.86 15.58
N ARG A 407 -12.96 -53.43 16.68
CA ARG A 407 -13.25 -52.94 18.04
C ARG A 407 -12.63 -51.56 18.28
N ILE A 408 -11.38 -51.37 17.90
CA ILE A 408 -10.63 -50.13 18.08
C ILE A 408 -11.20 -49.02 17.18
N GLU A 409 -11.55 -49.34 15.93
CA GLU A 409 -12.22 -48.41 15.02
C GLU A 409 -13.58 -47.93 15.55
N ARG A 410 -14.39 -48.84 16.11
CA ARG A 410 -15.65 -48.47 16.79
C ARG A 410 -15.39 -47.56 17.99
N LEU A 411 -14.32 -47.81 18.75
CA LEU A 411 -13.98 -47.02 19.91
C LEU A 411 -13.53 -45.61 19.50
N LYS A 412 -12.64 -45.50 18.50
CA LYS A 412 -12.24 -44.24 17.86
C LYS A 412 -13.45 -43.42 17.44
N SER A 413 -14.37 -44.02 16.69
CA SER A 413 -15.60 -43.36 16.24
C SER A 413 -16.42 -42.82 17.42
N LYS A 414 -16.59 -43.59 18.50
CA LYS A 414 -17.35 -43.14 19.68
C LYS A 414 -16.67 -41.99 20.45
N PHE A 415 -15.35 -41.99 20.54
CA PHE A 415 -14.62 -40.88 21.14
C PHE A 415 -14.65 -39.61 20.28
N LEU A 416 -14.60 -39.74 18.95
CA LEU A 416 -14.78 -38.61 18.02
C LEU A 416 -16.19 -38.02 18.12
N GLU A 417 -17.22 -38.87 18.16
CA GLU A 417 -18.62 -38.44 18.39
C GLU A 417 -18.78 -37.70 19.73
N LEU A 418 -18.14 -38.19 20.80
CA LEU A 418 -18.12 -37.51 22.10
C LEU A 418 -17.43 -36.15 22.02
N GLN A 419 -16.28 -36.07 21.34
CA GLN A 419 -15.54 -34.81 21.17
C GLN A 419 -16.34 -33.79 20.36
N GLU A 420 -16.99 -34.20 19.27
CA GLU A 420 -17.87 -33.36 18.46
C GLU A 420 -19.08 -32.87 19.28
N THR A 421 -19.66 -33.74 20.10
CA THR A 421 -20.76 -33.39 21.03
C THR A 421 -20.29 -32.37 22.09
N ILE A 422 -19.09 -32.53 22.63
CA ILE A 422 -18.49 -31.59 23.59
C ILE A 422 -18.18 -30.25 22.91
N TYR A 423 -17.62 -30.26 21.69
CA TYR A 423 -17.24 -29.05 20.96
C TYR A 423 -18.47 -28.25 20.51
N SER A 424 -19.48 -28.91 19.93
CA SER A 424 -20.75 -28.29 19.55
C SER A 424 -21.46 -27.67 20.78
N PHE A 425 -21.40 -28.33 21.94
CA PHE A 425 -21.92 -27.80 23.19
C PHE A 425 -21.03 -26.69 23.80
N GLY A 426 -19.70 -26.79 23.65
CA GLY A 426 -18.71 -25.84 24.15
C GLY A 426 -18.68 -24.52 23.38
N GLY A 427 -18.82 -24.57 22.05
CA GLY A 427 -18.94 -23.39 21.18
C GLY A 427 -20.18 -22.54 21.49
N MET A 428 -21.26 -23.15 21.99
CA MET A 428 -22.42 -22.42 22.52
C MET A 428 -22.12 -21.67 23.83
N GLN A 429 -21.12 -22.10 24.62
CA GLN A 429 -20.74 -21.41 25.87
C GLN A 429 -19.76 -20.26 25.67
N GLN A 430 -19.03 -20.19 24.55
CA GLN A 430 -17.97 -19.19 24.32
C GLN A 430 -18.45 -17.94 23.55
N ASN A 431 -19.52 -18.04 22.76
CA ASN A 431 -19.98 -16.96 21.88
C ASN A 431 -21.01 -15.97 22.49
N SER A 432 -21.09 -15.83 23.81
CA SER A 432 -21.96 -14.80 24.42
C SER A 432 -21.26 -14.07 25.56
N ASN A 433 -21.21 -12.73 25.47
CA ASN A 433 -20.77 -11.82 26.53
C ASN A 433 -21.76 -11.76 27.72
N PHE A 434 -22.69 -12.69 27.83
CA PHE A 434 -23.66 -12.84 28.93
C PHE A 434 -23.59 -14.27 29.43
N THR A 435 -23.44 -14.49 30.73
CA THR A 435 -23.27 -15.85 31.22
C THR A 435 -24.62 -16.56 31.21
N LEU A 436 -24.72 -17.72 30.52
CA LEU A 436 -25.86 -18.66 30.65
C LEU A 436 -26.40 -18.80 32.09
N LYS A 437 -25.49 -18.65 33.08
CA LYS A 437 -25.77 -18.59 34.51
C LYS A 437 -26.83 -17.52 34.86
N GLU A 438 -26.70 -16.29 34.37
CA GLU A 438 -27.64 -15.19 34.61
C GLU A 438 -29.04 -15.51 34.05
N CYS A 439 -29.11 -16.15 32.88
CA CYS A 439 -30.39 -16.59 32.31
C CYS A 439 -31.06 -17.72 33.11
N PHE A 440 -30.26 -18.63 33.65
CA PHE A 440 -30.78 -19.64 34.58
C PHE A 440 -31.21 -19.03 35.91
N GLU A 441 -30.49 -18.04 36.42
CA GLU A 441 -30.85 -17.28 37.63
C GLU A 441 -32.15 -16.50 37.43
N GLU A 442 -32.36 -15.87 36.27
CA GLU A 442 -33.61 -15.17 35.93
C GLU A 442 -34.82 -16.13 35.90
N VAL A 443 -34.63 -17.32 35.34
CA VAL A 443 -35.65 -18.38 35.37
C VAL A 443 -35.93 -18.85 36.81
N LEU A 444 -34.89 -19.04 37.62
CA LEU A 444 -35.00 -19.45 39.02
C LEU A 444 -35.71 -18.40 39.87
N ASP A 445 -35.41 -17.12 39.66
CA ASP A 445 -36.03 -16.02 40.38
C ASP A 445 -37.50 -15.86 40.00
N HIS A 446 -37.84 -16.02 38.72
CA HIS A 446 -39.25 -16.08 38.30
C HIS A 446 -39.99 -17.22 39.01
N LEU A 447 -39.40 -18.42 39.04
CA LEU A 447 -39.99 -19.58 39.70
C LEU A 447 -40.16 -19.40 41.21
N ARG A 448 -39.18 -18.78 41.89
CA ARG A 448 -39.22 -18.48 43.33
C ARG A 448 -40.27 -17.45 43.71
N ASN A 449 -40.54 -16.50 42.81
CA ASN A 449 -41.52 -15.43 43.00
C ASN A 449 -42.93 -15.80 42.49
N THR A 450 -43.11 -17.02 41.96
CA THR A 450 -44.43 -17.49 41.54
C THR A 450 -45.20 -18.01 42.77
N ASP A 451 -46.43 -17.54 42.95
CA ASP A 451 -47.29 -17.88 44.11
C ASP A 451 -47.90 -19.30 43.98
N ILE A 452 -47.04 -20.32 43.94
CA ILE A 452 -47.39 -21.75 43.78
C ILE A 452 -46.64 -22.55 44.85
N HIS A 453 -47.34 -23.45 45.54
CA HIS A 453 -46.72 -24.25 46.60
C HIS A 453 -45.61 -25.17 46.04
N PRO A 454 -44.41 -25.28 46.67
CA PRO A 454 -43.27 -26.03 46.11
C PRO A 454 -43.53 -27.50 45.76
N GLU A 455 -44.44 -28.15 46.50
CA GLU A 455 -44.84 -29.55 46.30
C GLU A 455 -46.00 -29.71 45.30
N GLU A 456 -46.53 -28.62 44.75
CA GLU A 456 -47.52 -28.68 43.67
C GLU A 456 -46.88 -28.96 42.32
N ARG A 457 -47.70 -29.52 41.42
CA ARG A 457 -47.31 -29.81 40.04
C ARG A 457 -46.98 -28.53 39.30
N VAL A 458 -45.84 -28.49 38.59
CA VAL A 458 -45.53 -27.35 37.71
C VAL A 458 -46.60 -27.22 36.62
N PRO A 459 -47.34 -26.09 36.56
CA PRO A 459 -48.30 -25.87 35.49
C PRO A 459 -47.60 -25.72 34.13
N GLN A 460 -48.25 -26.19 33.06
CA GLN A 460 -47.71 -26.02 31.70
C GLN A 460 -47.48 -24.56 31.32
N LYS A 461 -48.28 -23.64 31.87
CA LYS A 461 -48.10 -22.20 31.68
C LYS A 461 -46.74 -21.72 32.22
N ILE A 462 -46.35 -22.20 33.40
CA ILE A 462 -45.05 -21.87 34.01
C ILE A 462 -43.91 -22.43 33.15
N ILE A 463 -44.03 -23.68 32.67
CA ILE A 463 -43.04 -24.28 31.76
C ILE A 463 -42.86 -23.45 30.48
N ARG A 464 -43.95 -22.95 29.89
CA ARG A 464 -43.87 -22.08 28.71
C ARG A 464 -43.22 -20.73 29.03
N GLN A 465 -43.53 -20.17 30.20
CA GLN A 465 -42.95 -18.90 30.66
C GLN A 465 -41.46 -19.01 30.94
N THR A 466 -41.00 -20.05 31.65
CA THR A 466 -39.57 -20.25 31.93
C THR A 466 -38.76 -20.51 30.66
N ASN A 467 -39.31 -21.29 29.71
CA ASN A 467 -38.69 -21.45 28.39
C ASN A 467 -38.60 -20.13 27.61
N PHE A 468 -39.63 -19.27 27.71
CA PHE A 468 -39.65 -17.96 27.06
C PHE A 468 -38.65 -16.98 27.69
N LEU A 469 -38.63 -16.89 29.03
CA LEU A 469 -37.67 -16.08 29.78
C LEU A 469 -36.24 -16.48 29.44
N PHE A 470 -35.94 -17.78 29.48
CA PHE A 470 -34.63 -18.29 29.12
C PHE A 470 -34.24 -17.93 27.68
N ARG A 471 -35.16 -18.10 26.72
CA ARG A 471 -34.93 -17.75 25.31
C ARG A 471 -34.71 -16.26 25.10
N ASN A 472 -35.44 -15.41 25.80
CA ASN A 472 -35.26 -13.96 25.69
C ASN A 472 -33.94 -13.50 26.29
N CYS A 473 -33.55 -14.05 27.44
CA CYS A 473 -32.24 -13.78 28.02
C CYS A 473 -31.10 -14.26 27.10
N ALA A 474 -31.22 -15.46 26.53
CA ALA A 474 -30.24 -16.01 25.60
C ALA A 474 -30.27 -15.36 24.19
N GLY A 475 -31.37 -14.69 23.82
CA GLY A 475 -31.76 -14.35 22.46
C GLY A 475 -31.39 -12.96 21.95
N ARG A 476 -30.48 -12.22 22.59
CA ARG A 476 -29.97 -10.97 22.01
C ARG A 476 -28.99 -11.16 20.84
N ASN A 477 -28.50 -12.37 20.55
CA ASN A 477 -27.63 -12.65 19.39
C ASN A 477 -27.77 -14.05 18.73
N GLN A 478 -28.66 -14.96 19.15
CA GLN A 478 -28.85 -16.27 18.48
C GLN A 478 -30.31 -16.76 18.57
N GLN A 479 -30.97 -16.97 17.44
CA GLN A 479 -32.43 -17.18 17.36
C GLN A 479 -32.96 -18.59 17.73
N HIS A 480 -32.11 -19.55 18.14
CA HIS A 480 -32.53 -20.96 18.23
C HIS A 480 -32.21 -21.73 19.53
N VAL A 481 -31.67 -21.11 20.59
CA VAL A 481 -31.28 -21.85 21.81
C VAL A 481 -32.38 -21.77 22.88
N GLY A 482 -33.07 -22.88 23.17
CA GLY A 482 -34.06 -22.99 24.26
C GLY A 482 -33.55 -23.78 25.47
N LEU A 483 -34.14 -23.53 26.65
CA LEU A 483 -33.79 -24.22 27.91
C LEU A 483 -33.81 -25.77 27.78
N ALA A 484 -34.81 -26.33 27.10
CA ALA A 484 -34.88 -27.77 26.84
C ALA A 484 -33.68 -28.31 26.05
N TYR A 485 -33.25 -27.56 25.02
CA TYR A 485 -32.16 -27.95 24.13
C TYR A 485 -30.81 -27.97 24.87
N VAL A 486 -30.57 -26.99 25.73
CA VAL A 486 -29.36 -26.92 26.57
C VAL A 486 -29.27 -28.11 27.55
N LEU A 487 -30.41 -28.52 28.13
CA LEU A 487 -30.46 -29.68 29.03
C LEU A 487 -30.34 -31.03 28.27
N GLU A 488 -30.79 -31.09 27.02
CA GLU A 488 -30.60 -32.26 26.15
C GLU A 488 -29.13 -32.45 25.77
N GLY A 489 -28.36 -31.38 25.51
CA GLY A 489 -26.92 -31.49 25.19
C GLY A 489 -26.10 -32.18 26.30
N VAL A 490 -26.35 -31.85 27.57
CA VAL A 490 -25.70 -32.52 28.72
C VAL A 490 -26.10 -33.99 28.86
N THR A 491 -27.35 -34.28 28.52
CA THR A 491 -27.85 -35.66 28.50
C THR A 491 -27.10 -36.47 27.46
N GLU A 492 -26.92 -35.93 26.25
CA GLU A 492 -26.25 -36.65 25.16
C GLU A 492 -24.78 -36.94 25.49
N ILE A 493 -24.05 -35.97 26.07
CA ILE A 493 -22.68 -36.19 26.57
C ILE A 493 -22.63 -37.36 27.56
N THR A 494 -23.59 -37.43 28.49
CA THR A 494 -23.66 -38.51 29.50
C THR A 494 -23.98 -39.86 28.85
N LEU A 495 -24.82 -39.88 27.81
CA LEU A 495 -25.15 -41.09 27.06
C LEU A 495 -23.97 -41.57 26.22
N GLU A 496 -23.21 -40.67 25.59
CA GLU A 496 -22.02 -41.03 24.81
C GLU A 496 -20.93 -41.64 25.69
N ILE A 497 -20.69 -41.09 26.88
CA ILE A 497 -19.75 -41.68 27.86
C ILE A 497 -20.18 -43.10 28.24
N LYS A 498 -21.49 -43.36 28.41
CA LYS A 498 -22.01 -44.71 28.65
C LYS A 498 -21.84 -45.63 27.44
N ARG A 499 -22.10 -45.14 26.22
CA ARG A 499 -21.89 -45.91 24.98
C ARG A 499 -20.42 -46.32 24.81
N ILE A 500 -19.48 -45.45 25.16
CA ILE A 500 -18.04 -45.78 25.21
C ILE A 500 -17.78 -46.90 26.23
N GLN A 501 -18.29 -46.78 27.45
CA GLN A 501 -18.13 -47.79 28.51
C GLN A 501 -18.77 -49.15 28.14
N ASP A 502 -19.94 -49.15 27.50
CA ASP A 502 -20.62 -50.36 27.04
C ASP A 502 -19.87 -51.06 25.88
N THR A 503 -19.11 -50.29 25.09
CA THR A 503 -18.28 -50.82 24.00
C THR A 503 -17.13 -51.69 24.53
N HIS A 504 -16.70 -51.49 25.79
CA HIS A 504 -15.72 -52.35 26.47
C HIS A 504 -16.26 -53.75 26.82
N GLY A 505 -17.56 -53.88 27.12
CA GLY A 505 -18.16 -55.13 27.60
C GLY A 505 -18.36 -56.22 26.54
N LYS A 506 -18.14 -55.91 25.26
CA LYS A 506 -18.30 -56.85 24.13
C LYS A 506 -16.94 -57.34 23.64
N LYS A 507 -16.38 -58.36 24.29
CA LYS A 507 -15.21 -59.08 23.74
C LYS A 507 -15.60 -59.67 22.37
N ALA A 508 -14.80 -59.41 21.34
CA ALA A 508 -14.96 -60.05 20.05
C ALA A 508 -14.61 -61.55 20.21
N THR A 509 -15.61 -62.42 20.15
CA THR A 509 -15.39 -63.85 19.97
C THR A 509 -15.16 -64.11 18.49
N THR A 510 -13.94 -63.87 18.01
CA THR A 510 -13.53 -64.28 16.66
C THR A 510 -12.77 -65.60 16.77
N THR A 511 -13.23 -66.61 16.03
CA THR A 511 -12.59 -67.92 15.88
C THR A 511 -11.50 -67.94 14.80
N ASP A 512 -11.23 -66.79 14.17
CA ASP A 512 -10.21 -66.64 13.13
C ASP A 512 -8.79 -66.59 13.74
N PRO A 513 -7.77 -67.12 13.05
CA PRO A 513 -6.39 -67.02 13.49
C PRO A 513 -5.96 -65.55 13.62
N HIS A 514 -5.32 -65.21 14.74
CA HIS A 514 -4.75 -63.89 14.98
C HIS A 514 -3.68 -63.59 13.92
N ILE A 515 -3.70 -62.38 13.37
CA ILE A 515 -2.70 -61.90 12.42
C ILE A 515 -2.00 -60.74 13.10
N ASP A 516 -0.67 -60.84 13.22
CA ASP A 516 0.13 -59.79 13.84
C ASP A 516 0.28 -58.62 12.87
N PHE A 517 0.34 -57.39 13.38
CA PHE A 517 0.51 -56.20 12.52
C PHE A 517 1.78 -56.30 11.66
N LYS A 518 2.83 -56.92 12.21
CA LYS A 518 4.08 -57.18 11.50
C LYS A 518 3.85 -57.97 10.20
N THR A 519 2.96 -58.96 10.18
CA THR A 519 2.66 -59.73 8.97
C THR A 519 2.02 -58.86 7.88
N VAL A 520 1.13 -57.95 8.26
CA VAL A 520 0.48 -57.00 7.33
C VAL A 520 1.47 -55.94 6.85
N SER A 521 2.28 -55.42 7.77
CA SER A 521 3.35 -54.45 7.49
C SER A 521 4.37 -55.03 6.50
N ASP A 522 4.90 -56.22 6.77
CA ASP A 522 5.92 -56.87 5.93
C ASP A 522 5.37 -57.18 4.54
N SER A 523 4.15 -57.74 4.45
CA SER A 523 3.49 -58.01 3.16
C SER A 523 3.11 -56.75 2.37
N SER A 524 2.88 -55.61 3.04
CA SER A 524 2.64 -54.32 2.38
C SER A 524 3.90 -53.70 1.78
N LYS A 525 5.07 -54.05 2.35
CA LYS A 525 6.38 -53.43 2.10
C LYS A 525 6.47 -51.92 2.35
N ALA A 526 5.41 -51.29 2.89
CA ALA A 526 5.31 -49.84 2.99
C ALA A 526 6.46 -49.20 3.78
N PHE A 527 6.84 -49.78 4.93
CA PHE A 527 7.97 -49.26 5.71
C PHE A 527 9.31 -49.40 4.99
N GLY A 528 9.49 -50.45 4.18
CA GLY A 528 10.66 -50.59 3.30
C GLY A 528 10.73 -49.48 2.25
N MET A 529 9.58 -49.11 1.65
CA MET A 529 9.49 -47.96 0.74
C MET A 529 9.83 -46.65 1.45
N LEU A 530 9.31 -46.44 2.67
CA LEU A 530 9.57 -45.25 3.49
C LEU A 530 11.06 -45.12 3.86
N GLU A 531 11.70 -46.23 4.27
CA GLU A 531 13.14 -46.28 4.52
C GLU A 531 13.96 -46.01 3.26
N CYS A 532 13.52 -46.53 2.10
CA CYS A 532 14.16 -46.26 0.82
C CYS A 532 14.14 -44.77 0.48
N LEU A 533 12.99 -44.10 0.61
CA LEU A 533 12.85 -42.66 0.36
C LEU A 533 13.74 -41.82 1.29
N ARG A 534 13.79 -42.17 2.58
CA ARG A 534 14.66 -41.50 3.57
C ARG A 534 16.14 -41.68 3.26
N LYS A 535 16.55 -42.89 2.87
CA LYS A 535 17.95 -43.24 2.62
C LYS A 535 18.51 -42.55 1.37
N ASP A 536 17.69 -42.44 0.34
CA ASP A 536 18.07 -41.84 -0.93
C ASP A 536 17.82 -40.32 -0.99
N ASP A 537 17.50 -39.69 0.15
CA ASP A 537 17.33 -38.25 0.32
C ASP A 537 16.26 -37.66 -0.63
N PHE A 538 15.05 -38.24 -0.59
CA PHE A 538 13.92 -37.77 -1.40
C PHE A 538 13.48 -36.36 -0.98
N GLU A 539 13.94 -35.34 -1.70
CA GLU A 539 13.60 -33.93 -1.45
C GLU A 539 12.24 -33.54 -2.09
N MET A 540 11.37 -32.92 -1.29
CA MET A 540 10.04 -32.43 -1.70
C MET A 540 10.04 -30.95 -2.12
N ASP A 541 10.94 -30.13 -1.55
CA ASP A 541 10.94 -28.67 -1.71
C ASP A 541 11.01 -28.23 -3.18
N GLY A 542 11.81 -28.92 -4.00
CA GLY A 542 11.96 -28.62 -5.43
C GLY A 542 10.76 -29.04 -6.31
N LEU A 543 9.86 -29.88 -5.79
CA LEU A 543 8.71 -30.40 -6.53
C LEU A 543 7.48 -29.49 -6.41
N ASP A 544 7.36 -28.71 -5.33
CA ASP A 544 6.34 -27.66 -5.23
C ASP A 544 6.57 -26.56 -6.28
N GLU A 545 7.83 -26.21 -6.55
CA GLU A 545 8.19 -25.27 -7.61
C GLU A 545 7.76 -25.77 -8.99
N VAL A 546 7.88 -27.08 -9.24
CA VAL A 546 7.44 -27.74 -10.47
C VAL A 546 5.93 -27.64 -10.64
N ILE A 547 5.17 -27.93 -9.58
CA ILE A 547 3.69 -27.86 -9.62
C ILE A 547 3.26 -26.43 -9.91
N ASN A 548 3.86 -25.45 -9.23
CA ASN A 548 3.58 -24.03 -9.45
C ASN A 548 3.97 -23.56 -10.86
N PHE A 549 5.07 -24.06 -11.42
CA PHE A 549 5.44 -23.81 -12.81
C PHE A 549 4.36 -24.35 -13.77
N VAL A 550 3.89 -25.59 -13.58
CA VAL A 550 2.84 -26.19 -14.42
C VAL A 550 1.50 -25.44 -14.28
N LYS A 551 1.18 -24.91 -13.08
CA LYS A 551 0.04 -23.99 -12.89
C LYS A 551 0.19 -22.73 -13.76
N SER A 552 1.36 -22.09 -13.73
CA SER A 552 1.63 -20.87 -14.53
C SER A 552 1.52 -21.10 -16.03
N LEU A 553 1.87 -22.30 -16.52
CA LEU A 553 1.72 -22.69 -17.91
C LEU A 553 0.26 -22.74 -18.39
N ARG A 554 -0.66 -23.20 -17.53
CA ARG A 554 -2.10 -23.22 -17.83
C ARG A 554 -2.69 -21.81 -17.88
N GLU A 555 -2.13 -20.92 -17.08
CA GLU A 555 -2.57 -19.53 -16.97
C GLU A 555 -1.88 -18.61 -17.99
N PHE A 556 -0.97 -19.13 -18.82
CA PHE A 556 -0.25 -18.35 -19.82
C PHE A 556 -1.21 -17.62 -20.79
N PRO A 557 -0.88 -16.41 -21.28
CA PRO A 557 -1.78 -15.66 -22.15
C PRO A 557 -2.17 -16.43 -23.42
N SER A 558 -3.46 -16.36 -23.77
CA SER A 558 -3.96 -16.99 -24.99
C SER A 558 -3.49 -16.25 -26.24
N SER A 559 -3.56 -16.92 -27.41
CA SER A 559 -3.25 -16.28 -28.69
C SER A 559 -4.14 -15.06 -29.00
N GLU A 560 -5.38 -15.05 -28.49
CA GLU A 560 -6.30 -13.93 -28.65
C GLU A 560 -5.92 -12.75 -27.74
N GLU A 561 -5.58 -13.03 -26.47
CA GLU A 561 -5.13 -12.01 -25.52
C GLU A 561 -3.83 -11.34 -26.00
N LEU A 562 -2.86 -12.12 -26.50
CA LEU A 562 -1.62 -11.60 -27.07
C LEU A 562 -1.85 -10.77 -28.34
N ARG A 563 -2.79 -11.20 -29.20
CA ARG A 563 -3.17 -10.43 -30.41
C ARG A 563 -3.77 -9.09 -30.04
N PHE A 564 -4.64 -9.06 -29.02
CA PHE A 564 -5.21 -7.81 -28.53
C PHE A 564 -4.11 -6.85 -28.04
N ALA A 565 -3.17 -7.34 -27.22
CA ALA A 565 -2.03 -6.54 -26.75
C ALA A 565 -1.17 -6.03 -27.92
N SER A 566 -0.94 -6.84 -28.95
CA SER A 566 -0.18 -6.43 -30.14
C SER A 566 -0.89 -5.31 -30.91
N ASN A 567 -2.20 -5.45 -31.17
CA ASN A 567 -2.98 -4.43 -31.87
C ASN A 567 -3.01 -3.11 -31.09
N TYR A 568 -3.12 -3.19 -29.76
CA TYR A 568 -3.08 -2.03 -28.89
C TYR A 568 -1.73 -1.28 -28.99
N MET A 569 -0.61 -2.02 -28.94
CA MET A 569 0.73 -1.44 -29.12
C MET A 569 0.94 -0.87 -30.53
N GLU A 570 0.36 -1.47 -31.57
CA GLU A 570 0.40 -0.95 -32.95
C GLU A 570 -0.33 0.39 -33.07
N SER A 571 -1.51 0.55 -32.45
CA SER A 571 -2.21 1.83 -32.40
C SER A 571 -1.39 2.91 -31.71
N LEU A 572 -0.79 2.61 -30.56
CA LEU A 572 0.09 3.54 -29.85
C LEU A 572 1.34 3.89 -30.67
N SER A 573 1.88 2.94 -31.42
CA SER A 573 3.01 3.17 -32.31
C SER A 573 2.68 4.14 -33.46
N LYS A 574 1.46 4.10 -34.00
CA LYS A 574 0.98 5.06 -35.02
C LYS A 574 0.85 6.47 -34.44
N ILE A 575 0.35 6.60 -33.21
CA ILE A 575 0.27 7.89 -32.51
C ILE A 575 1.67 8.47 -32.33
N LYS A 576 2.63 7.65 -31.87
CA LYS A 576 4.03 8.07 -31.68
C LYS A 576 4.70 8.52 -32.98
N SER A 577 4.44 7.86 -34.11
CA SER A 577 5.05 8.24 -35.38
C SER A 577 4.53 9.59 -35.86
N VAL A 578 3.22 9.84 -35.81
CA VAL A 578 2.64 11.15 -36.17
C VAL A 578 3.07 12.24 -35.18
N LEU A 579 3.11 11.92 -33.88
CA LEU A 579 3.60 12.83 -32.85
C LEU A 579 5.03 13.31 -33.15
N SER A 580 5.93 12.41 -33.57
CA SER A 580 7.30 12.80 -33.93
C SER A 580 7.32 13.77 -35.11
N ILE A 581 6.41 13.64 -36.08
CA ILE A 581 6.27 14.60 -37.18
C ILE A 581 5.86 15.97 -36.63
N VAL A 582 4.86 16.02 -35.73
CA VAL A 582 4.44 17.26 -35.06
C VAL A 582 5.62 17.86 -34.29
N GLU A 583 6.29 17.12 -33.42
CA GLU A 583 7.43 17.62 -32.62
C GLU A 583 8.56 18.18 -33.49
N ASN A 584 8.83 17.58 -34.65
CA ASN A 584 9.83 18.07 -35.61
C ASN A 584 9.36 19.30 -36.41
N GLN A 585 8.04 19.51 -36.53
CA GLN A 585 7.44 20.57 -37.33
C GLN A 585 6.96 21.78 -36.54
N MET A 586 6.64 21.62 -35.24
CA MET A 586 5.87 22.53 -34.37
C MET A 586 6.52 23.89 -34.06
N PHE A 587 7.29 24.41 -35.00
CA PHE A 587 6.98 25.58 -35.82
C PHE A 587 8.33 26.08 -36.35
N ASN A 588 8.89 25.35 -37.33
CA ASN A 588 10.30 25.43 -37.72
C ASN A 588 10.86 26.87 -37.87
N SER A 589 12.01 27.10 -37.23
CA SER A 589 12.69 28.39 -37.12
C SER A 589 13.60 28.63 -38.33
N GLU A 590 13.32 29.64 -39.15
CA GLU A 590 14.35 30.14 -40.05
C GLU A 590 15.53 30.68 -39.23
N LYS A 591 16.76 30.31 -39.62
CA LYS A 591 17.96 30.94 -39.06
C LYS A 591 17.90 32.43 -39.38
N ARG A 592 17.82 33.25 -38.34
CA ARG A 592 17.90 34.73 -38.39
C ARG A 592 18.92 35.16 -39.46
N PRO A 593 18.50 35.82 -40.56
CA PRO A 593 19.45 36.26 -41.57
C PRO A 593 20.40 37.27 -40.93
N LYS A 594 21.70 37.01 -41.04
CA LYS A 594 22.73 37.97 -40.65
C LYS A 594 22.64 39.16 -41.61
N ARG A 595 22.08 40.27 -41.10
CA ARG A 595 21.98 41.61 -41.71
C ARG A 595 20.97 41.72 -42.86
N SER A 596 19.82 42.32 -42.54
CA SER A 596 19.15 43.25 -43.45
C SER A 596 19.05 44.61 -42.75
N PRO A 597 19.36 45.72 -43.43
CA PRO A 597 19.10 47.06 -42.95
C PRO A 597 17.63 47.45 -43.22
N GLU A 598 17.10 48.29 -42.34
CA GLU A 598 15.83 49.05 -42.43
C GLU A 598 14.50 48.30 -42.21
N GLU A 599 13.82 48.67 -41.11
CA GLU A 599 12.39 48.48 -40.81
C GLU A 599 11.75 47.10 -41.08
N SER A 600 12.24 46.04 -40.42
CA SER A 600 11.44 44.80 -40.26
C SER A 600 10.69 44.83 -38.93
N VAL A 601 9.36 44.86 -38.99
CA VAL A 601 8.48 44.66 -37.84
C VAL A 601 8.67 43.22 -37.35
N SER A 602 9.05 43.04 -36.08
CA SER A 602 9.12 41.71 -35.46
C SER A 602 7.73 41.33 -34.94
N PHE A 603 7.30 40.11 -35.22
CA PHE A 603 6.08 39.49 -34.69
C PHE A 603 6.39 38.60 -33.47
N ASP A 604 7.65 38.59 -33.02
CA ASP A 604 8.13 37.69 -31.97
C ASP A 604 7.78 38.23 -30.57
N GLU A 605 7.59 39.53 -30.39
CA GLU A 605 7.25 40.18 -29.12
C GLU A 605 5.73 40.31 -28.97
N TYR A 606 5.06 39.20 -28.62
CA TYR A 606 3.62 39.19 -28.34
C TYR A 606 3.34 39.45 -26.85
N PRO A 607 2.25 40.17 -26.47
CA PRO A 607 1.93 40.41 -25.07
C PRO A 607 1.76 39.11 -24.26
N ASP A 608 2.51 38.98 -23.16
CA ASP A 608 2.40 37.85 -22.26
C ASP A 608 0.97 37.74 -21.68
N ASN A 609 0.44 36.51 -21.62
CA ASN A 609 -0.88 36.12 -21.08
C ASN A 609 -2.13 36.71 -21.75
N SER A 610 -2.03 37.74 -22.61
CA SER A 610 -3.22 38.39 -23.19
C SER A 610 -4.00 37.47 -24.15
N ALA A 611 -3.33 36.56 -24.87
CA ALA A 611 -4.03 35.56 -25.70
C ALA A 611 -4.79 34.53 -24.85
N GLU A 612 -4.21 34.10 -23.72
CA GLU A 612 -4.85 33.19 -22.76
C GLU A 612 -6.07 33.86 -22.12
N ASP A 613 -5.90 35.06 -21.56
CA ASP A 613 -6.97 35.81 -20.88
C ASP A 613 -8.15 36.09 -21.83
N LEU A 614 -7.87 36.48 -23.09
CA LEU A 614 -8.90 36.64 -24.12
C LEU A 614 -9.59 35.31 -24.44
N GLY A 615 -8.84 34.23 -24.66
CA GLY A 615 -9.43 32.95 -25.03
C GLY A 615 -10.29 32.35 -23.94
N VAL A 616 -9.88 32.44 -22.67
CA VAL A 616 -10.71 32.04 -21.52
C VAL A 616 -11.98 32.88 -21.45
N SER A 617 -11.88 34.19 -21.72
CA SER A 617 -13.02 35.09 -21.74
C SER A 617 -14.01 34.76 -22.86
N VAL A 618 -13.52 34.38 -24.04
CA VAL A 618 -14.35 33.90 -25.16
C VAL A 618 -14.99 32.55 -24.85
N LEU A 619 -14.27 31.62 -24.22
CA LEU A 619 -14.80 30.34 -23.80
C LEU A 619 -15.98 30.51 -22.82
N ALA A 620 -15.88 31.44 -21.88
CA ALA A 620 -16.97 31.77 -20.97
C ALA A 620 -18.21 32.28 -21.72
N LEU A 621 -18.05 33.14 -22.74
CA LEU A 621 -19.17 33.59 -23.58
C LEU A 621 -19.82 32.43 -24.34
N LEU A 622 -19.02 31.55 -24.94
CA LEU A 622 -19.50 30.37 -25.66
C LEU A 622 -20.26 29.41 -24.75
N ASP A 623 -19.76 29.19 -23.54
CA ASP A 623 -20.45 28.37 -22.54
C ASP A 623 -21.74 29.04 -22.07
N LEU A 624 -21.79 30.36 -21.93
CA LEU A 624 -23.02 31.08 -21.62
C LEU A 624 -24.06 30.96 -22.74
N ILE A 625 -23.63 30.98 -24.00
CA ILE A 625 -24.48 30.71 -25.16
C ILE A 625 -25.02 29.27 -25.09
N LYS A 626 -24.19 28.26 -24.77
CA LYS A 626 -24.65 26.87 -24.59
C LYS A 626 -25.71 26.76 -23.49
N VAL A 627 -25.53 27.44 -22.35
CA VAL A 627 -26.54 27.49 -21.27
C VAL A 627 -27.85 28.06 -21.79
N ARG A 628 -27.81 29.16 -22.55
CA ARG A 628 -29.02 29.79 -23.13
C ARG A 628 -29.68 28.89 -24.17
N ASN A 629 -28.91 28.20 -25.01
CA ASN A 629 -29.44 27.29 -26.02
C ASN A 629 -30.14 26.09 -25.39
N ASN A 630 -29.68 25.64 -24.21
CA ASN A 630 -30.31 24.57 -23.44
C ASN A 630 -31.45 25.05 -22.51
N ARG A 631 -31.90 26.32 -22.61
CA ARG A 631 -32.88 26.93 -21.69
C ARG A 631 -34.14 26.10 -21.49
N GLU A 632 -34.79 25.67 -22.57
CA GLU A 632 -36.06 24.94 -22.48
C GLU A 632 -35.91 23.62 -21.72
N GLU A 633 -34.81 22.90 -21.93
CA GLU A 633 -34.53 21.64 -21.25
C GLU A 633 -34.08 21.87 -19.79
N LEU A 634 -33.28 22.90 -19.53
CA LEU A 634 -32.84 23.27 -18.18
C LEU A 634 -34.00 23.71 -17.28
N LEU A 635 -34.99 24.41 -17.83
CA LEU A 635 -36.17 24.85 -17.08
C LEU A 635 -37.12 23.70 -16.72
N LYS A 636 -37.00 22.52 -17.36
CA LYS A 636 -37.74 21.31 -16.99
C LYS A 636 -37.17 20.61 -15.75
N ILE A 637 -36.00 21.04 -15.26
CA ILE A 637 -35.39 20.50 -14.04
C ILE A 637 -35.98 21.25 -12.84
N GLU A 638 -37.05 20.70 -12.26
CA GLU A 638 -37.72 21.27 -11.08
C GLU A 638 -37.06 20.76 -9.78
N GLU A 639 -37.22 19.47 -9.44
CA GLU A 639 -36.71 18.88 -8.20
C GLU A 639 -36.45 17.38 -8.36
N PHE A 640 -35.34 16.88 -7.80
CA PHE A 640 -35.02 15.45 -7.77
C PHE A 640 -35.78 14.72 -6.65
N HIS A 641 -36.05 13.43 -6.83
CA HIS A 641 -36.65 12.56 -5.82
C HIS A 641 -35.72 12.41 -4.60
N GLU A 642 -36.29 12.12 -3.42
CA GLU A 642 -35.53 12.05 -2.16
C GLU A 642 -34.42 10.99 -2.16
N GLU A 643 -34.60 9.89 -2.89
CA GLU A 643 -33.56 8.87 -3.09
C GLU A 643 -32.35 9.45 -3.84
N MET A 644 -32.60 10.09 -5.00
CA MET A 644 -31.56 10.76 -5.79
C MET A 644 -30.87 11.87 -5.01
N LYS A 645 -31.61 12.68 -4.23
CA LYS A 645 -31.02 13.70 -3.36
C LYS A 645 -30.13 13.10 -2.28
N SER A 646 -30.53 11.98 -1.68
CA SER A 646 -29.73 11.26 -0.69
C SER A 646 -28.41 10.77 -1.30
N ASP A 647 -28.48 10.20 -2.51
CA ASP A 647 -27.31 9.68 -3.21
C ASP A 647 -26.39 10.82 -3.69
N MET A 648 -26.95 11.90 -4.24
CA MET A 648 -26.19 13.13 -4.52
C MET A 648 -25.47 13.67 -3.29
N LYS A 649 -26.11 13.65 -2.12
CA LYS A 649 -25.50 14.12 -0.87
C LYS A 649 -24.38 13.19 -0.40
N ARG A 650 -24.54 11.87 -0.57
CA ARG A 650 -23.50 10.87 -0.30
C ARG A 650 -22.27 11.09 -1.19
N GLU A 651 -22.49 11.38 -2.48
CA GLU A 651 -21.46 11.65 -3.47
C GLU A 651 -20.88 13.08 -3.41
N GLY A 652 -21.29 13.91 -2.45
CA GLY A 652 -20.77 15.27 -2.29
C GLY A 652 -21.31 16.31 -3.29
N LEU A 653 -22.32 15.96 -4.10
CA LEU A 653 -22.98 16.80 -5.11
C LEU A 653 -23.96 17.83 -4.52
N ASN A 654 -23.59 18.45 -3.40
CA ASN A 654 -24.44 19.40 -2.65
C ASN A 654 -24.92 20.60 -3.50
N GLY A 655 -24.16 20.94 -4.55
CA GLY A 655 -24.51 22.00 -5.49
C GLY A 655 -25.80 21.74 -6.29
N PHE A 656 -26.17 20.47 -6.47
CA PHE A 656 -27.24 19.98 -7.35
C PHE A 656 -28.48 19.46 -6.61
N LEU A 657 -28.54 19.56 -5.27
CA LEU A 657 -29.68 19.10 -4.48
C LEU A 657 -30.98 19.87 -4.79
N ASP A 658 -30.84 21.15 -5.13
CA ASP A 658 -31.93 22.03 -5.61
C ASP A 658 -31.41 22.90 -6.77
N PRO A 659 -31.35 22.33 -7.99
CA PRO A 659 -30.77 23.01 -9.13
C PRO A 659 -31.75 24.03 -9.73
N GLY A 660 -33.05 23.88 -9.55
CA GLY A 660 -34.09 24.67 -10.22
C GLY A 660 -33.96 26.17 -9.97
N TYR A 661 -33.83 26.59 -8.71
CA TYR A 661 -33.64 28.01 -8.37
C TYR A 661 -32.35 28.59 -8.96
N LYS A 662 -31.24 27.84 -8.85
CA LYS A 662 -29.93 28.28 -9.34
C LYS A 662 -29.87 28.37 -10.87
N ILE A 663 -30.48 27.41 -11.57
CA ILE A 663 -30.62 27.41 -13.03
C ILE A 663 -31.41 28.64 -13.48
N LYS A 664 -32.55 28.92 -12.82
CA LYS A 664 -33.37 30.10 -13.16
C LYS A 664 -32.61 31.40 -12.92
N SER A 665 -31.84 31.50 -11.84
CA SER A 665 -30.97 32.64 -11.55
C SER A 665 -29.89 32.82 -12.62
N LEU A 666 -29.21 31.73 -13.00
CA LEU A 666 -28.18 31.74 -14.05
C LEU A 666 -28.76 32.17 -15.41
N LEU A 667 -29.92 31.65 -15.80
CA LEU A 667 -30.59 32.02 -17.04
C LEU A 667 -31.01 33.49 -17.07
N ASN A 668 -31.50 34.04 -15.95
CA ASN A 668 -31.83 35.46 -15.84
C ASN A 668 -30.59 36.36 -15.98
N GLN A 669 -29.45 35.95 -15.40
CA GLN A 669 -28.17 36.65 -15.56
C GLN A 669 -27.69 36.57 -17.02
N ALA A 670 -27.83 35.41 -17.66
CA ALA A 670 -27.51 35.23 -19.07
C ALA A 670 -28.39 36.11 -20.00
N ASP A 671 -29.66 36.31 -19.65
CA ASP A 671 -30.56 37.21 -20.39
C ASP A 671 -30.16 38.68 -20.25
N LYS A 672 -29.63 39.07 -19.08
CA LYS A 672 -29.04 40.41 -18.88
C LYS A 672 -27.83 40.61 -19.80
N VAL A 673 -26.92 39.63 -19.84
CA VAL A 673 -25.72 39.68 -20.71
C VAL A 673 -26.10 39.76 -22.20
N GLU A 674 -27.16 39.09 -22.63
CA GLU A 674 -27.71 39.25 -24.00
C GLU A 674 -28.14 40.69 -24.27
N SER A 675 -28.87 41.31 -23.33
CA SER A 675 -29.31 42.70 -23.45
C SER A 675 -28.11 43.65 -23.52
N ASP A 676 -27.12 43.48 -22.63
CA ASP A 676 -25.93 44.33 -22.57
C ASP A 676 -25.08 44.17 -23.84
N SER A 677 -24.98 42.96 -24.40
CA SER A 677 -24.32 42.69 -25.69
C SER A 677 -24.87 43.54 -26.82
N LYS A 678 -26.19 43.79 -26.83
CA LYS A 678 -26.84 44.64 -27.83
C LYS A 678 -26.41 46.11 -27.72
N GLU A 679 -26.24 46.61 -26.50
CA GLU A 679 -25.75 47.99 -26.28
C GLU A 679 -24.26 48.12 -26.63
N PHE A 680 -23.44 47.13 -26.25
CA PHE A 680 -22.02 47.11 -26.59
C PHE A 680 -21.78 47.07 -28.11
N LEU A 681 -22.55 46.27 -28.87
CA LEU A 681 -22.45 46.23 -30.33
C LEU A 681 -22.77 47.57 -31.01
N LYS A 682 -23.68 48.38 -30.46
CA LYS A 682 -24.01 49.71 -31.01
C LYS A 682 -22.85 50.70 -30.91
N THR A 683 -21.93 50.49 -29.96
CA THR A 683 -20.79 51.41 -29.77
C THR A 683 -19.84 51.40 -30.97
N GLY A 684 -19.71 50.27 -31.67
CA GLY A 684 -18.78 50.08 -32.78
C GLY A 684 -17.30 50.17 -32.41
N ASP A 685 -16.97 50.23 -31.11
CA ASP A 685 -15.63 50.38 -30.56
C ASP A 685 -15.23 49.09 -29.82
N LEU A 686 -14.20 48.41 -30.33
CA LEU A 686 -13.77 47.11 -29.82
C LEU A 686 -13.33 47.16 -28.35
N LYS A 687 -12.76 48.29 -27.88
CA LYS A 687 -12.38 48.45 -26.46
C LYS A 687 -13.61 48.49 -25.57
N LYS A 688 -14.64 49.22 -25.99
CA LYS A 688 -15.92 49.29 -25.25
C LYS A 688 -16.67 47.97 -25.29
N MET A 689 -16.63 47.26 -26.42
CA MET A 689 -17.25 45.94 -26.56
C MET A 689 -16.68 44.92 -25.58
N ALA A 690 -15.40 45.05 -25.19
CA ALA A 690 -14.75 44.15 -24.24
C ALA A 690 -15.29 44.27 -22.80
N GLY A 691 -16.04 45.33 -22.48
CA GLY A 691 -16.74 45.47 -21.19
C GLY A 691 -17.76 44.38 -20.91
N ILE A 692 -18.18 43.62 -21.93
CA ILE A 692 -19.03 42.43 -21.76
C ILE A 692 -18.39 41.35 -20.88
N PHE A 693 -17.06 41.26 -20.83
CA PHE A 693 -16.36 40.28 -20.00
C PHE A 693 -16.56 40.57 -18.51
N GLU A 694 -16.61 41.85 -18.12
CA GLU A 694 -16.91 42.25 -16.74
C GLU A 694 -18.35 41.86 -16.35
N GLU A 695 -19.32 42.02 -17.24
CA GLU A 695 -20.71 41.59 -17.01
C GLU A 695 -20.83 40.07 -16.82
N VAL A 696 -20.06 39.28 -17.57
CA VAL A 696 -20.00 37.81 -17.39
C VAL A 696 -19.24 37.43 -16.11
N SER A 697 -18.25 38.22 -15.69
CA SER A 697 -17.47 37.95 -14.47
C SER A 697 -18.32 37.94 -13.19
N ALA A 698 -19.48 38.63 -13.22
CA ALA A 698 -20.44 38.66 -12.14
C ALA A 698 -21.26 37.36 -12.00
N ILE A 699 -21.18 36.45 -12.98
CA ILE A 699 -21.91 35.18 -12.99
C ILE A 699 -21.07 34.10 -12.30
N THR A 700 -21.56 33.54 -11.20
CA THR A 700 -20.89 32.42 -10.51
C THR A 700 -21.34 31.04 -11.00
N GLY A 701 -22.61 30.91 -11.40
CA GLY A 701 -23.19 29.64 -11.85
C GLY A 701 -23.31 28.57 -10.74
N ILE A 702 -23.24 27.29 -11.13
CA ILE A 702 -23.34 26.11 -10.28
C ILE A 702 -22.04 25.31 -10.36
N VAL A 703 -21.40 25.02 -9.23
CA VAL A 703 -20.18 24.20 -9.17
C VAL A 703 -20.50 22.79 -9.64
N GLN A 704 -19.80 22.33 -10.69
CA GLN A 704 -19.99 21.01 -11.28
C GLN A 704 -18.83 20.09 -10.91
N ASP A 705 -19.13 18.94 -10.30
CA ASP A 705 -18.19 17.85 -10.13
C ASP A 705 -18.51 16.76 -11.16
N LYS A 706 -17.81 16.82 -12.29
CA LYS A 706 -18.07 15.91 -13.43
C LYS A 706 -17.74 14.45 -13.10
N HIS A 707 -16.80 14.19 -12.19
CA HIS A 707 -16.40 12.82 -11.84
C HIS A 707 -17.52 12.13 -11.05
N HIS A 708 -17.96 12.75 -9.95
CA HIS A 708 -19.04 12.20 -9.12
C HIS A 708 -20.37 12.16 -9.87
N LEU A 709 -20.66 13.13 -10.76
CA LEU A 709 -21.81 13.05 -11.68
C LEU A 709 -21.73 11.86 -12.64
N THR A 710 -20.54 11.57 -13.20
CA THR A 710 -20.37 10.42 -14.11
C THR A 710 -20.58 9.11 -13.38
N HIS A 711 -20.01 8.98 -12.17
CA HIS A 711 -20.18 7.81 -11.34
C HIS A 711 -21.66 7.56 -11.01
N LEU A 712 -22.36 8.59 -10.54
CA LEU A 712 -23.78 8.51 -10.20
C LEU A 712 -24.66 8.17 -11.41
N ILE A 713 -24.39 8.76 -12.58
CA ILE A 713 -25.11 8.42 -13.82
C ILE A 713 -24.89 6.95 -14.19
N HIS A 714 -23.65 6.46 -14.13
CA HIS A 714 -23.33 5.08 -14.48
C HIS A 714 -24.00 4.07 -13.53
N GLU A 715 -23.96 4.34 -12.22
CA GLU A 715 -24.62 3.51 -11.20
C GLU A 715 -26.13 3.38 -11.50
N TYR A 716 -26.82 4.49 -11.75
CA TYR A 716 -28.25 4.46 -12.06
C TYR A 716 -28.58 3.80 -13.41
N GLU A 717 -27.69 3.92 -14.40
CA GLU A 717 -27.85 3.25 -15.70
C GLU A 717 -27.67 1.73 -15.59
N GLU A 718 -26.70 1.24 -14.84
CA GLU A 718 -26.49 -0.20 -14.62
C GLU A 718 -27.64 -0.83 -13.83
N GLU A 719 -28.18 -0.10 -12.87
CA GLU A 719 -29.31 -0.55 -12.05
C GLU A 719 -30.68 -0.41 -12.75
N GLY A 720 -30.73 0.24 -13.92
CA GLY A 720 -31.97 0.49 -14.65
C GLY A 720 -32.96 1.39 -13.91
N ARG A 721 -32.47 2.29 -13.05
CA ARG A 721 -33.30 3.14 -12.19
C ARG A 721 -33.57 4.51 -12.82
N ASN A 722 -34.84 4.94 -12.73
CA ASN A 722 -35.33 6.29 -13.03
C ASN A 722 -34.71 6.99 -14.26
N GLU A 723 -35.03 6.48 -15.46
CA GLU A 723 -34.51 6.96 -16.76
C GLU A 723 -34.70 8.48 -16.98
N TYR A 724 -35.75 9.07 -16.39
CA TYR A 724 -36.01 10.51 -16.48
C TYR A 724 -34.98 11.35 -15.71
N GLU A 725 -34.63 10.97 -14.48
CA GLU A 725 -33.63 11.68 -13.68
C GLU A 725 -32.22 11.49 -14.23
N VAL A 726 -31.90 10.30 -14.75
CA VAL A 726 -30.63 10.04 -15.45
C VAL A 726 -30.48 10.98 -16.65
N LYS A 727 -31.56 11.20 -17.42
CA LYS A 727 -31.56 12.16 -18.54
C LYS A 727 -31.32 13.60 -18.06
N GLN A 728 -31.89 13.99 -16.92
CA GLN A 728 -31.64 15.30 -16.32
C GLN A 728 -30.20 15.46 -15.81
N LEU A 729 -29.62 14.43 -15.17
CA LEU A 729 -28.22 14.45 -14.74
C LEU A 729 -27.25 14.54 -15.93
N LYS A 730 -27.51 13.83 -17.02
CA LYS A 730 -26.75 13.95 -18.27
C LYS A 730 -26.83 15.35 -18.87
N LEU A 731 -28.00 16.00 -18.80
CA LEU A 731 -28.16 17.39 -19.25
C LEU A 731 -27.35 18.36 -18.37
N LEU A 732 -27.38 18.17 -17.04
CA LEU A 732 -26.59 18.95 -16.09
C LEU A 732 -25.08 18.70 -16.25
N GLN A 733 -24.66 17.49 -16.61
CA GLN A 733 -23.27 17.13 -16.84
C GLN A 733 -22.73 17.71 -18.17
N SER A 734 -23.55 17.69 -19.23
CA SER A 734 -23.16 18.16 -20.57
C SER A 734 -23.23 19.69 -20.73
N THR A 735 -24.04 20.37 -19.93
CA THR A 735 -24.15 21.84 -19.97
C THR A 735 -23.10 22.49 -19.06
N PRO A 736 -22.33 23.50 -19.50
CA PRO A 736 -21.33 24.18 -18.66
C PRO A 736 -21.99 25.17 -17.71
N LEU A 737 -22.11 24.81 -16.44
CA LEU A 737 -22.82 25.61 -15.43
C LEU A 737 -21.89 26.34 -14.47
N ASN A 738 -20.59 26.00 -14.42
CA ASN A 738 -19.65 26.55 -13.44
C ASN A 738 -18.87 27.76 -13.98
N PHE A 739 -19.43 28.96 -13.82
CA PHE A 739 -18.81 30.21 -14.31
C PHE A 739 -17.78 30.81 -13.34
N ALA A 740 -17.77 30.38 -12.08
CA ALA A 740 -16.77 30.79 -11.09
C ALA A 740 -15.33 30.43 -11.51
N LEU A 741 -15.17 29.43 -12.41
CA LEU A 741 -13.88 29.05 -13.00
C LEU A 741 -13.26 30.16 -13.86
N TYR A 742 -14.08 31.02 -14.46
CA TYR A 742 -13.64 32.04 -15.42
C TYR A 742 -13.39 33.41 -14.77
N THR A 743 -13.89 33.65 -13.55
CA THR A 743 -13.99 34.98 -12.94
C THR A 743 -12.67 35.75 -12.87
N SER A 744 -11.55 35.10 -12.53
CA SER A 744 -10.25 35.80 -12.44
C SER A 744 -9.79 36.30 -13.81
N ARG A 745 -9.98 35.50 -14.86
CA ARG A 745 -9.52 35.79 -16.22
C ARG A 745 -10.43 36.78 -16.94
N LEU A 746 -11.74 36.69 -16.69
CA LEU A 746 -12.73 37.62 -17.23
C LEU A 746 -12.48 39.08 -16.80
N LYS A 747 -12.01 39.30 -15.56
CA LYS A 747 -11.64 40.64 -15.06
C LYS A 747 -10.44 41.25 -15.78
N ASP A 748 -9.57 40.41 -16.34
CA ASP A 748 -8.41 40.83 -17.13
C ASP A 748 -8.73 40.87 -18.64
N GLY A 749 -9.88 40.36 -19.07
CA GLY A 749 -10.28 40.24 -20.48
C GLY A 749 -10.34 41.57 -21.24
N GLU A 750 -10.82 42.65 -20.59
CA GLU A 750 -10.81 43.98 -21.20
C GLU A 750 -9.38 44.47 -21.45
N ASN A 751 -8.50 44.32 -20.46
CA ASN A 751 -7.08 44.69 -20.59
C ASN A 751 -6.38 43.83 -21.65
N ALA A 752 -6.71 42.55 -21.75
CA ALA A 752 -6.19 41.66 -22.78
C ALA A 752 -6.55 42.15 -24.19
N VAL A 753 -7.81 42.54 -24.43
CA VAL A 753 -8.23 43.13 -25.72
C VAL A 753 -7.48 44.43 -26.00
N ILE A 754 -7.31 45.30 -25.00
CA ILE A 754 -6.57 46.55 -25.15
C ILE A 754 -5.11 46.28 -25.55
N ASN A 755 -4.42 45.36 -24.87
CA ASN A 755 -3.03 45.00 -25.17
C ASN A 755 -2.88 44.41 -26.58
N ILE A 756 -3.83 43.57 -27.00
CA ILE A 756 -3.85 42.99 -28.36
C ILE A 756 -4.06 44.08 -29.41
N ILE A 757 -4.96 45.04 -29.16
CA ILE A 757 -5.14 46.21 -30.05
C ILE A 757 -3.85 47.01 -30.14
N GLU A 758 -3.19 47.31 -29.01
CA GLU A 758 -1.94 48.04 -28.99
C GLU A 758 -0.82 47.31 -29.72
N TYR A 759 -0.73 45.99 -29.59
CA TYR A 759 0.18 45.15 -30.36
C TYR A 759 -0.05 45.29 -31.88
N PHE A 760 -1.29 45.13 -32.34
CA PHE A 760 -1.59 45.28 -33.76
C PHE A 760 -1.41 46.72 -34.26
N ASP A 761 -1.71 47.74 -33.46
CA ASP A 761 -1.47 49.14 -33.80
C ASP A 761 0.03 49.44 -33.93
N GLN A 762 0.89 48.80 -33.13
CA GLN A 762 2.35 48.89 -33.27
C GLN A 762 2.84 48.16 -34.53
N VAL A 763 2.36 46.94 -34.75
CA VAL A 763 2.72 46.08 -35.89
C VAL A 763 2.33 46.71 -37.23
N PHE A 764 1.17 47.38 -37.29
CA PHE A 764 0.64 48.01 -38.49
C PHE A 764 0.89 49.53 -38.57
N GLY A 765 1.63 50.12 -37.63
CA GLY A 765 2.17 51.48 -37.72
C GLY A 765 1.20 52.63 -37.39
N ARG A 766 0.20 52.40 -36.52
CA ARG A 766 -0.82 53.39 -36.13
C ARG A 766 -0.39 54.33 -34.98
N VAL A 767 0.70 54.03 -34.28
CA VAL A 767 1.21 54.86 -33.16
C VAL A 767 2.69 55.23 -33.38
N LYS A 768 3.01 56.54 -33.43
CA LYS A 768 4.39 57.04 -33.37
C LYS A 768 4.96 56.82 -31.97
N LYS A 769 6.13 56.17 -31.89
CA LYS A 769 6.91 55.94 -30.65
C LYS A 769 6.96 57.20 -29.78
N ARG A 770 6.44 57.15 -28.54
CA ARG A 770 6.59 58.23 -27.56
C ARG A 770 8.05 58.29 -27.09
N GLU A 771 8.78 59.33 -27.48
CA GLU A 771 10.06 59.68 -26.87
C GLU A 771 9.81 60.15 -25.43
N THR A 772 10.16 59.32 -24.46
CA THR A 772 10.28 59.75 -23.06
C THR A 772 11.70 60.29 -22.85
N ARG A 773 11.82 61.61 -22.66
CA ARG A 773 13.05 62.22 -22.14
C ARG A 773 13.19 61.86 -20.67
N VAL A 774 14.08 60.92 -20.38
CA VAL A 774 14.59 60.67 -19.02
C VAL A 774 15.83 61.54 -18.83
N ILE A 775 15.83 62.36 -17.79
CA ILE A 775 16.99 63.12 -17.34
C ILE A 775 18.02 62.10 -16.83
N TYR A 776 19.21 62.10 -17.43
CA TYR A 776 20.30 61.21 -17.05
C TYR A 776 20.78 61.51 -15.62
N ALA A 777 20.39 60.66 -14.67
CA ALA A 777 21.33 60.20 -13.66
C ALA A 777 21.96 58.90 -14.20
N SER A 778 23.28 58.76 -14.04
CA SER A 778 24.09 57.64 -14.55
C SER A 778 23.34 56.29 -14.48
N PRO A 779 23.21 55.52 -15.59
CA PRO A 779 22.56 54.21 -15.60
C PRO A 779 23.14 53.24 -14.57
N LEU A 780 24.44 53.37 -14.25
CA LEU A 780 25.08 52.59 -13.19
C LEU A 780 24.56 52.93 -11.79
N PHE A 781 24.21 54.20 -11.54
CA PHE A 781 23.73 54.65 -10.23
C PHE A 781 22.28 54.22 -9.99
N ILE A 782 21.42 54.30 -11.01
CA ILE A 782 20.01 53.86 -10.92
C ILE A 782 19.92 52.33 -10.84
N VAL A 783 20.67 51.61 -11.68
CA VAL A 783 20.73 50.14 -11.60
C VAL A 783 21.33 49.71 -10.27
N GLY A 784 22.36 50.42 -9.77
CA GLY A 784 22.92 50.21 -8.43
C GLY A 784 21.92 50.50 -7.30
N LEU A 785 21.09 51.54 -7.42
CA LEU A 785 20.04 51.87 -6.45
C LEU A 785 18.90 50.85 -6.47
N CYS A 786 18.46 50.41 -7.65
CA CYS A 786 17.41 49.40 -7.80
C CYS A 786 17.88 48.01 -7.36
N MET A 787 19.12 47.63 -7.67
CA MET A 787 19.73 46.42 -7.12
C MET A 787 19.95 46.55 -5.62
N GLY A 788 20.33 47.73 -5.13
CA GLY A 788 20.49 48.01 -3.70
C GLY A 788 19.18 47.94 -2.94
N THR A 789 18.09 48.54 -3.44
CA THR A 789 16.76 48.47 -2.83
C THR A 789 16.15 47.09 -2.96
N GLY A 790 16.30 46.41 -4.09
CA GLY A 790 15.91 45.00 -4.25
C GLY A 790 16.65 44.10 -3.27
N PHE A 791 17.97 44.30 -3.11
CA PHE A 791 18.79 43.56 -2.15
C PHE A 791 18.40 43.89 -0.70
N LEU A 792 18.09 45.15 -0.39
CA LEU A 792 17.59 45.57 0.93
C LEU A 792 16.20 45.01 1.23
N LEU A 793 15.31 44.90 0.24
CA LEU A 793 14.00 44.26 0.39
C LEU A 793 14.13 42.76 0.60
N VAL A 794 15.05 42.09 -0.11
CA VAL A 794 15.37 40.67 0.12
C VAL A 794 15.97 40.48 1.51
N ILE A 795 16.92 41.32 1.92
CA ILE A 795 17.46 41.31 3.28
C ILE A 795 16.34 41.56 4.31
N GLY A 796 15.46 42.54 4.07
CA GLY A 796 14.33 42.86 4.92
C GLY A 796 13.37 41.66 5.06
N GLY A 797 13.04 41.01 3.94
CA GLY A 797 12.25 39.78 3.92
C GLY A 797 12.92 38.61 4.65
N LEU A 798 14.24 38.46 4.50
CA LEU A 798 15.02 37.47 5.24
C LEU A 798 15.07 37.80 6.74
N MET A 799 15.21 39.07 7.14
CA MET A 799 15.15 39.47 8.56
C MET A 799 13.76 39.19 9.16
N ILE A 800 12.68 39.53 8.45
CA ILE A 800 11.30 39.26 8.88
C ILE A 800 11.07 37.74 9.00
N TYR A 801 11.49 36.97 7.99
CA TYR A 801 11.42 35.51 8.04
C TYR A 801 12.22 34.96 9.22
N GLY A 802 13.43 35.48 9.45
CA GLY A 802 14.28 35.16 10.59
C GLY A 802 13.68 35.49 11.96
N CYS A 803 12.66 36.35 12.05
CA CYS A 803 11.93 36.60 13.29
C CYS A 803 10.87 35.52 13.58
N THR A 804 10.41 34.79 12.56
CA THR A 804 9.47 33.67 12.73
C THR A 804 10.13 32.45 13.38
N ALA A 805 9.35 31.59 14.05
CA ALA A 805 9.87 30.36 14.67
C ALA A 805 10.52 29.42 13.63
N ASN A 806 9.87 29.24 12.47
CA ASN A 806 10.39 28.43 11.38
C ASN A 806 11.65 29.04 10.74
N GLY A 807 11.70 30.36 10.54
CA GLY A 807 12.88 31.01 10.00
C GLY A 807 14.08 30.95 10.93
N ARG A 808 13.89 31.14 12.25
CA ARG A 808 14.95 30.93 13.25
C ARG A 808 15.50 29.50 13.19
N ALA A 809 14.62 28.50 13.17
CA ALA A 809 15.02 27.10 13.07
C ALA A 809 15.80 26.82 11.77
N LYS A 810 15.34 27.36 10.64
CA LYS A 810 15.99 27.19 9.33
C LYS A 810 17.35 27.90 9.28
N TYR A 811 17.46 29.11 9.81
CA TYR A 811 18.73 29.84 9.91
C TYR A 811 19.72 29.16 10.85
N GLN A 812 19.26 28.60 11.96
CA GLN A 812 20.11 27.82 12.84
C GLN A 812 20.61 26.54 12.16
N ASN A 813 19.76 25.81 11.43
CA ASN A 813 20.18 24.63 10.67
C ASN A 813 21.15 24.98 9.54
N LEU A 814 20.93 26.10 8.85
CA LEU A 814 21.82 26.60 7.80
C LEU A 814 23.18 27.02 8.37
N TYR A 815 23.18 27.71 9.51
CA TYR A 815 24.40 28.05 10.25
C TYR A 815 25.17 26.78 10.64
N LEU A 816 24.48 25.77 11.18
CA LEU A 816 25.12 24.50 11.53
C LEU A 816 25.66 23.74 10.31
N TYR A 817 25.00 23.83 9.16
CA TYR A 817 25.48 23.20 7.93
C TYR A 817 26.81 23.80 7.44
N TYR A 818 26.92 25.13 7.44
CA TYR A 818 28.11 25.82 6.94
C TYR A 818 29.20 25.96 8.00
N PHE A 819 28.84 26.32 9.23
CA PHE A 819 29.73 26.74 10.32
C PHE A 819 29.64 25.87 11.58
N GLY A 820 28.76 24.87 11.62
CA GLY A 820 28.57 24.02 12.79
C GLY A 820 29.86 23.29 13.17
N LYS A 821 30.21 23.35 14.45
CA LYS A 821 31.34 22.61 15.01
C LYS A 821 30.89 21.20 15.39
N GLN A 822 31.83 20.27 15.52
CA GLN A 822 31.53 18.91 15.96
C GLN A 822 30.70 18.90 17.25
N ALA A 823 31.05 19.74 18.22
CA ALA A 823 30.32 19.88 19.48
C ALA A 823 28.84 20.26 19.31
N ASP A 824 28.47 20.99 18.25
CA ASP A 824 27.07 21.33 17.97
C ASP A 824 26.30 20.16 17.37
N PHE A 825 26.97 19.31 16.59
CA PHE A 825 26.38 18.05 16.11
C PHE A 825 26.22 17.04 17.24
N GLU A 826 27.19 16.94 18.15
CA GLU A 826 27.11 16.08 19.34
C GLU A 826 25.86 16.40 20.18
N LYS A 827 25.53 17.68 20.35
CA LYS A 827 24.30 18.09 21.07
C LYS A 827 23.02 17.54 20.42
N ARG A 828 23.00 17.32 19.10
CA ARG A 828 21.84 16.79 18.40
C ARG A 828 21.87 15.28 18.24
N TRP A 829 23.03 14.69 17.93
CA TRP A 829 23.21 13.25 17.82
C TRP A 829 23.10 12.51 19.15
N ARG A 830 23.10 13.21 20.31
CA ARG A 830 22.72 12.58 21.57
C ARG A 830 21.29 12.02 21.56
N TYR A 831 20.43 12.52 20.68
CA TYR A 831 19.07 12.01 20.50
C TYR A 831 18.97 10.93 19.40
N SER A 832 20.07 10.53 18.76
CA SER A 832 20.02 9.65 17.58
C SER A 832 19.37 8.30 17.87
N SER A 833 19.60 7.68 19.02
CA SER A 833 18.92 6.42 19.40
C SER A 833 17.39 6.54 19.41
N PHE A 834 16.85 7.72 19.72
CA PHE A 834 15.40 7.96 19.74
C PHE A 834 14.87 8.50 18.41
N ALA A 835 15.69 9.26 17.67
CA ALA A 835 15.30 9.93 16.44
C ALA A 835 15.48 9.07 15.19
N ASP A 836 16.48 8.20 15.21
CA ASP A 836 16.92 7.39 14.08
C ASP A 836 16.39 5.94 14.17
N GLU A 837 15.63 5.59 15.21
CA GLU A 837 15.00 4.28 15.39
C GLU A 837 13.49 4.29 15.15
N GLN A 838 12.99 3.23 14.50
CA GLN A 838 11.57 2.94 14.32
C GLN A 838 11.35 1.46 14.64
N ASP A 839 10.39 1.15 15.51
CA ASP A 839 10.10 -0.22 15.98
C ASP A 839 11.33 -0.98 16.54
N GLY A 840 12.22 -0.25 17.24
CA GLY A 840 13.45 -0.79 17.82
C GLY A 840 14.55 -1.11 16.79
N LYS A 841 14.43 -0.60 15.55
CA LYS A 841 15.42 -0.77 14.48
C LYS A 841 15.92 0.59 13.99
N ASN A 842 17.23 0.70 13.79
CA ASN A 842 17.83 1.90 13.23
C ASN A 842 17.46 2.05 11.74
N THR A 843 16.75 3.13 11.41
CA THR A 843 16.17 3.43 10.09
C THR A 843 17.21 3.50 8.96
N LEU A 844 18.42 4.00 9.23
CA LEU A 844 19.51 4.04 8.25
C LEU A 844 20.00 2.63 7.90
N LEU A 845 20.22 1.81 8.93
CA LEU A 845 20.71 0.44 8.77
C LEU A 845 19.66 -0.46 8.12
N ASP A 846 18.39 -0.26 8.46
CA ASP A 846 17.28 -1.02 7.90
C ASP A 846 17.06 -0.70 6.42
N ALA A 847 17.13 0.58 6.04
CA ALA A 847 17.06 0.99 4.64
C ALA A 847 18.15 0.33 3.76
N VAL A 848 19.35 0.10 4.29
CA VAL A 848 20.40 -0.62 3.57
C VAL A 848 20.13 -2.13 3.52
N ARG A 849 19.63 -2.72 4.60
CA ARG A 849 19.25 -4.15 4.66
C ARG A 849 18.17 -4.48 3.64
N GLU A 850 17.19 -3.60 3.47
CA GLU A 850 16.07 -3.73 2.53
C GLU A 850 16.39 -3.24 1.11
N VAL A 851 17.61 -2.76 0.88
CA VAL A 851 18.03 -2.19 -0.42
C VAL A 851 17.15 -1.01 -0.86
N ASN A 852 16.60 -0.27 0.10
CA ASN A 852 15.65 0.81 -0.13
C ASN A 852 16.36 2.17 -0.24
N LYS A 853 16.65 2.57 -1.47
CA LYS A 853 17.28 3.86 -1.80
C LYS A 853 16.50 5.06 -1.28
N THR A 854 15.17 5.03 -1.37
CA THR A 854 14.31 6.16 -0.99
C THR A 854 14.36 6.39 0.52
N ASN A 855 14.22 5.32 1.30
CA ASN A 855 14.32 5.38 2.76
C ASN A 855 15.73 5.77 3.20
N LEU A 856 16.77 5.28 2.52
CA LEU A 856 18.15 5.68 2.79
C LEU A 856 18.35 7.19 2.58
N ILE A 857 17.85 7.73 1.45
CA ILE A 857 17.92 9.17 1.17
C ILE A 857 17.12 9.98 2.20
N ALA A 858 15.96 9.48 2.63
CA ALA A 858 15.15 10.15 3.65
C ALA A 858 15.88 10.20 5.01
N ALA A 859 16.48 9.09 5.45
CA ALA A 859 17.24 9.01 6.69
C ALA A 859 18.46 9.95 6.68
N VAL A 860 19.28 9.92 5.62
CA VAL A 860 20.45 10.82 5.52
C VAL A 860 20.05 12.29 5.38
N LYS A 861 18.89 12.62 4.80
CA LYS A 861 18.36 14.00 4.73
C LYS A 861 17.84 14.50 6.08
N LYS A 862 17.27 13.62 6.91
CA LYS A 862 16.89 13.94 8.30
C LYS A 862 18.11 14.10 9.23
N GLY A 863 19.29 13.72 8.74
CA GLY A 863 20.56 13.86 9.46
C GLY A 863 20.84 12.73 10.45
N ALA A 864 20.28 11.54 10.17
CA ALA A 864 20.57 10.33 10.93
C ALA A 864 22.07 10.05 11.01
N TYR A 865 22.52 9.47 12.13
CA TYR A 865 23.94 9.21 12.34
C TYR A 865 24.48 8.15 11.37
N ILE A 866 25.25 8.60 10.37
CA ILE A 866 25.62 7.78 9.20
C ILE A 866 26.58 6.61 9.51
N ASN A 867 27.26 6.64 10.65
CA ASN A 867 28.27 5.67 11.04
C ASN A 867 27.76 4.68 12.11
N ALA A 868 26.44 4.58 12.30
CA ALA A 868 25.85 3.60 13.21
C ALA A 868 26.25 2.17 12.83
N TYR A 869 26.49 1.33 13.83
CA TYR A 869 26.77 -0.09 13.68
C TYR A 869 25.50 -0.92 13.92
N ASN A 870 25.30 -1.96 13.11
CA ASN A 870 24.27 -2.95 13.36
C ASN A 870 24.73 -4.02 14.36
N ASN A 871 23.81 -4.92 14.74
CA ASN A 871 24.07 -6.03 15.67
C ASN A 871 25.13 -7.03 15.19
N PHE A 872 25.48 -7.00 13.90
CA PHE A 872 26.58 -7.79 13.32
C PHE A 872 27.92 -7.05 13.32
N GLY A 873 27.98 -5.88 13.97
CA GLY A 873 29.16 -5.04 14.05
C GLY A 873 29.56 -4.39 12.72
N ASN A 874 28.62 -4.20 11.79
CA ASN A 874 28.84 -3.55 10.50
C ASN A 874 28.15 -2.20 10.44
N THR A 875 28.83 -1.17 9.90
CA THR A 875 28.15 0.07 9.53
C THR A 875 27.29 -0.11 8.27
N ALA A 876 26.40 0.84 7.99
CA ALA A 876 25.63 0.90 6.75
C ALA A 876 26.51 0.71 5.49
N LEU A 877 27.70 1.32 5.48
CA LEU A 877 28.63 1.24 4.34
C LEU A 877 29.26 -0.15 4.18
N HIS A 878 29.55 -0.85 5.29
CA HIS A 878 30.00 -2.23 5.25
C HIS A 878 28.92 -3.15 4.67
N ALA A 879 27.67 -3.01 5.13
CA ALA A 879 26.55 -3.81 4.68
C ALA A 879 26.26 -3.59 3.19
N ALA A 880 26.21 -2.34 2.73
CA ALA A 880 26.00 -1.99 1.33
C ALA A 880 27.09 -2.54 0.39
N THR A 881 28.35 -2.56 0.88
CA THR A 881 29.49 -3.08 0.11
C THR A 881 29.49 -4.62 0.05
N LYS A 882 29.11 -5.29 1.15
CA LYS A 882 28.94 -6.75 1.19
C LYS A 882 27.77 -7.24 0.32
N GLY A 883 26.73 -6.41 0.19
CA GLY A 883 25.49 -6.68 -0.57
C GLY A 883 25.53 -6.38 -2.07
N PRO A 884 26.73 -6.29 -2.67
CA PRO A 884 27.07 -5.47 -3.85
C PRO A 884 26.01 -4.43 -4.32
N TYR A 885 25.81 -3.34 -3.55
CA TYR A 885 24.89 -2.25 -3.91
C TYR A 885 25.60 -0.92 -4.23
N PRO A 886 26.08 -0.70 -5.48
CA PRO A 886 26.87 0.48 -5.86
C PRO A 886 26.18 1.82 -5.55
N GLU A 887 24.87 1.92 -5.80
CA GLU A 887 24.13 3.16 -5.58
C GLU A 887 24.07 3.54 -4.10
N LEU A 888 23.81 2.57 -3.21
CA LEU A 888 23.76 2.83 -1.77
C LEU A 888 25.15 3.18 -1.23
N VAL A 889 26.20 2.52 -1.72
CA VAL A 889 27.60 2.85 -1.40
C VAL A 889 27.91 4.29 -1.80
N GLU A 890 27.54 4.73 -3.01
CA GLU A 890 27.79 6.10 -3.45
C GLU A 890 26.99 7.13 -2.63
N ILE A 891 25.73 6.84 -2.31
CA ILE A 891 24.90 7.71 -1.45
C ILE A 891 25.55 7.88 -0.08
N LEU A 892 25.91 6.78 0.59
CA LEU A 892 26.51 6.80 1.93
C LEU A 892 27.83 7.58 1.94
N ILE A 893 28.72 7.33 0.99
CA ILE A 893 30.01 8.06 0.89
C ILE A 893 29.78 9.56 0.67
N ARG A 894 28.87 9.93 -0.23
CA ARG A 894 28.56 11.35 -0.51
C ARG A 894 27.94 12.09 0.67
N HIS A 895 27.33 11.38 1.62
CA HIS A 895 26.76 11.95 2.85
C HIS A 895 27.71 11.83 4.07
N GLY A 896 28.99 11.53 3.85
CA GLY A 896 30.00 11.59 4.90
C GLY A 896 30.20 10.30 5.70
N ALA A 897 29.78 9.14 5.17
CA ALA A 897 30.09 7.86 5.77
C ALA A 897 31.61 7.66 5.87
N ASP A 898 32.08 7.27 7.05
CA ASP A 898 33.49 7.05 7.28
C ASP A 898 33.93 5.69 6.74
N ARG A 899 34.93 5.72 5.87
CA ARG A 899 35.46 4.55 5.14
C ARG A 899 36.62 3.89 5.89
N SER A 900 37.11 4.52 6.95
CA SER A 900 38.20 4.00 7.78
C SER A 900 37.73 3.16 8.96
N LEU A 901 36.43 3.20 9.26
CA LEU A 901 35.83 2.44 10.35
C LEU A 901 36.01 0.94 10.14
N LEU A 902 36.37 0.24 11.20
CA LEU A 902 36.50 -1.21 11.19
C LEU A 902 35.23 -1.84 11.74
N ASN A 903 34.79 -2.94 11.12
CA ASN A 903 33.79 -3.82 11.69
C ASN A 903 34.39 -4.78 12.73
N VAL A 904 33.54 -5.60 13.35
CA VAL A 904 33.96 -6.63 14.34
C VAL A 904 34.91 -7.70 13.78
N LYS A 905 35.09 -7.77 12.45
CA LYS A 905 36.09 -8.64 11.78
C LYS A 905 37.38 -7.89 11.44
N ASN A 906 37.58 -6.68 11.97
CA ASN A 906 38.70 -5.79 11.67
C ASN A 906 38.86 -5.48 10.17
N ARG A 907 37.74 -5.38 9.46
CA ARG A 907 37.71 -5.00 8.04
C ARG A 907 37.12 -3.62 7.88
N THR A 908 37.70 -2.84 6.98
CA THR A 908 37.09 -1.61 6.45
C THR A 908 35.93 -1.95 5.50
N PRO A 909 35.06 -1.00 5.14
CA PRO A 909 34.00 -1.23 4.17
C PRO A 909 34.54 -1.67 2.81
N GLU A 910 35.65 -1.11 2.34
CA GLU A 910 36.26 -1.49 1.06
C GLU A 910 36.76 -2.95 1.07
N GLN A 911 37.28 -3.42 2.21
CA GLN A 911 37.71 -4.81 2.41
C GLN A 911 36.55 -5.81 2.54
N MET A 912 35.29 -5.34 2.46
CA MET A 912 34.13 -6.23 2.37
C MET A 912 33.92 -6.77 0.95
N ILE A 913 34.61 -6.21 -0.06
CA ILE A 913 34.66 -6.78 -1.42
C ILE A 913 35.39 -8.14 -1.34
N PRO A 914 34.79 -9.25 -1.81
CA PRO A 914 35.44 -10.56 -1.80
C PRO A 914 36.75 -10.56 -2.62
N THR A 915 37.75 -11.34 -2.24
CA THR A 915 39.05 -11.37 -2.95
C THR A 915 39.04 -12.15 -4.27
N LYS A 916 37.99 -12.94 -4.53
CA LYS A 916 37.82 -13.76 -5.75
C LYS A 916 36.38 -13.59 -6.27
N TYR A 917 35.99 -12.35 -6.56
CA TYR A 917 34.64 -12.07 -7.03
C TYR A 917 34.48 -12.29 -8.54
N GLU A 918 35.59 -12.42 -9.27
CA GLU A 918 35.65 -12.64 -10.72
C GLU A 918 35.06 -14.00 -11.14
N GLY A 919 34.94 -14.96 -10.21
CA GLY A 919 34.25 -16.24 -10.43
C GLY A 919 32.76 -16.23 -10.07
N LEU A 920 32.19 -15.08 -9.72
CA LEU A 920 30.75 -14.92 -9.47
C LEU A 920 30.00 -14.65 -10.79
N SER A 921 28.67 -14.60 -10.73
CA SER A 921 27.85 -14.24 -11.90
C SER A 921 28.25 -12.88 -12.49
N PRO A 922 28.13 -12.68 -13.83
CA PRO A 922 28.56 -11.43 -14.49
C PRO A 922 27.98 -10.15 -13.88
N ASP A 923 26.71 -10.17 -13.46
CA ASP A 923 26.05 -9.05 -12.78
C ASP A 923 26.72 -8.69 -11.45
N LYS A 924 27.11 -9.69 -10.64
CA LYS A 924 27.84 -9.44 -9.38
C LYS A 924 29.23 -8.89 -9.63
N VAL A 925 29.92 -9.39 -10.65
CA VAL A 925 31.24 -8.87 -11.07
C VAL A 925 31.14 -7.39 -11.42
N GLU A 926 30.18 -7.02 -12.28
CA GLU A 926 29.96 -5.63 -12.68
C GLU A 926 29.66 -4.72 -11.49
N LYS A 927 28.82 -5.18 -10.55
CA LYS A 927 28.49 -4.41 -9.33
C LYS A 927 29.71 -4.21 -8.43
N TYR A 928 30.52 -5.24 -8.19
CA TYR A 928 31.74 -5.09 -7.40
C TYR A 928 32.78 -4.18 -8.08
N ASP A 929 32.91 -4.25 -9.41
CA ASP A 929 33.76 -3.34 -10.17
C ASP A 929 33.30 -1.88 -10.04
N LYS A 930 31.98 -1.64 -10.14
CA LYS A 930 31.38 -0.32 -9.87
C LYS A 930 31.70 0.17 -8.46
N ILE A 931 31.55 -0.67 -7.44
CA ILE A 931 31.87 -0.31 -6.05
C ILE A 931 33.34 0.02 -5.87
N LYS A 932 34.24 -0.80 -6.40
CA LYS A 932 35.70 -0.56 -6.38
C LYS A 932 36.05 0.78 -7.04
N ASN A 933 35.41 1.10 -8.16
CA ASN A 933 35.56 2.38 -8.84
C ASN A 933 35.02 3.56 -8.00
N ILE A 934 33.91 3.39 -7.27
CA ILE A 934 33.38 4.40 -6.35
C ILE A 934 34.37 4.68 -5.21
N PHE A 935 34.91 3.65 -4.55
CA PHE A 935 35.93 3.83 -3.50
C PHE A 935 37.16 4.56 -4.02
N LYS A 936 37.67 4.17 -5.20
CA LYS A 936 38.79 4.83 -5.88
C LYS A 936 38.49 6.30 -6.24
N LYS A 937 37.32 6.58 -6.83
CA LYS A 937 36.86 7.93 -7.22
C LYS A 937 36.83 8.88 -6.02
N TYR A 938 36.43 8.39 -4.86
CA TYR A 938 36.26 9.22 -3.66
C TYR A 938 37.42 9.10 -2.66
N GLN A 939 38.44 8.26 -2.89
CA GLN A 939 39.49 7.92 -1.93
C GLN A 939 40.08 9.15 -1.19
N LYS A 940 40.40 10.22 -1.92
CA LYS A 940 40.98 11.47 -1.38
C LYS A 940 39.94 12.57 -1.08
N LYS A 941 38.65 12.33 -1.32
CA LYS A 941 37.57 13.29 -1.07
C LYS A 941 36.97 13.07 0.31
N LYS A 942 36.75 14.14 1.07
CA LYS A 942 35.99 14.12 2.32
C LYS A 942 34.64 14.77 2.09
N PHE A 943 33.59 14.17 2.63
CA PHE A 943 32.23 14.70 2.56
C PHE A 943 31.79 15.11 3.96
N LYS A 944 31.05 16.22 4.04
CA LYS A 944 30.43 16.66 5.30
C LYS A 944 29.29 15.71 5.64
N LYS A 945 29.14 15.40 6.92
CA LYS A 945 27.97 14.69 7.44
C LYS A 945 26.74 15.60 7.36
N SER A 946 25.57 15.01 7.16
CA SER A 946 24.30 15.74 7.20
C SER A 946 24.07 16.39 8.56
N VAL A 947 23.40 17.55 8.56
CA VAL A 947 23.04 18.25 9.81
C VAL A 947 21.86 17.54 10.46
N PRO A 948 22.00 17.06 11.70
CA PRO A 948 20.90 16.40 12.40
C PRO A 948 19.79 17.39 12.68
N LEU A 949 18.53 17.01 12.50
CA LEU A 949 17.41 17.86 12.88
C LEU A 949 17.34 18.03 14.41
N LYS A 950 16.69 19.10 14.87
CA LYS A 950 16.46 19.30 16.30
C LYS A 950 15.39 18.30 16.78
N PHE A 951 15.69 17.53 17.81
CA PHE A 951 14.70 16.66 18.44
C PHE A 951 13.64 17.51 19.15
N PRO A 952 12.34 17.27 18.90
CA PRO A 952 11.27 18.07 19.51
C PRO A 952 11.14 17.73 21.00
N SER A 953 11.10 18.76 21.86
CA SER A 953 10.93 18.58 23.31
C SER A 953 9.56 17.99 23.67
N THR A 954 8.56 18.11 22.80
CA THR A 954 7.25 17.45 22.94
C THR A 954 7.32 15.94 22.80
N SER A 955 8.43 15.39 22.31
CA SER A 955 8.67 13.93 22.23
C SER A 955 9.57 13.42 23.35
N PHE A 956 9.90 14.27 24.33
CA PHE A 956 10.60 13.84 25.52
C PHE A 956 9.72 12.89 26.34
N HIS A 957 10.36 11.87 26.88
CA HIS A 957 9.87 11.04 27.97
C HIS A 957 10.86 11.18 29.10
N ILE A 958 10.48 11.90 30.16
CA ILE A 958 11.32 12.28 31.29
C ILE A 958 10.90 11.44 32.48
N PHE A 959 11.85 10.65 33.00
CA PHE A 959 11.70 9.91 34.24
C PHE A 959 12.56 10.56 35.33
N ILE A 960 12.02 10.63 36.55
CA ILE A 960 12.63 11.33 37.68
C ILE A 960 12.88 10.30 38.79
N GLU A 961 14.12 10.22 39.29
CA GLU A 961 14.43 9.24 40.33
C GLU A 961 13.77 9.59 41.69
N ASP A 962 13.59 8.55 42.50
CA ASP A 962 12.95 8.59 43.83
C ASP A 962 13.70 9.41 44.90
N ARG A 963 15.00 9.66 44.73
CA ARG A 963 15.81 10.44 45.70
C ARG A 963 15.68 11.95 45.55
N THR A 964 15.07 12.41 44.46
CA THR A 964 14.81 13.84 44.22
C THR A 964 13.82 14.41 45.23
N ASN A 965 13.71 15.73 45.32
CA ASN A 965 12.75 16.37 46.23
C ASN A 965 11.30 16.15 45.74
N ASN A 966 10.47 15.44 46.52
CA ASN A 966 9.09 15.11 46.15
C ASN A 966 8.23 16.31 45.77
N GLU A 967 8.38 17.45 46.46
CA GLU A 967 7.60 18.66 46.16
C GLU A 967 8.02 19.27 44.81
N LEU A 968 9.33 19.32 44.56
CA LEU A 968 9.88 19.77 43.27
C LEU A 968 9.42 18.85 42.13
N THR A 969 9.49 17.53 42.35
CA THR A 969 9.08 16.51 41.37
C THR A 969 7.60 16.61 41.03
N ASN A 970 6.72 16.74 42.03
CA ASN A 970 5.28 16.90 41.78
C ASN A 970 5.00 18.18 40.97
N ARG A 971 5.59 19.32 41.35
CA ARG A 971 5.44 20.57 40.61
C ARG A 971 5.95 20.48 39.17
N PHE A 972 7.06 19.78 38.95
CA PHE A 972 7.61 19.57 37.61
C PHE A 972 6.71 18.66 36.76
N ASN A 973 6.21 17.56 37.33
CA ASN A 973 5.24 16.68 36.67
C ASN A 973 3.96 17.43 36.31
N ASP A 974 3.42 18.26 37.21
CA ASP A 974 2.22 19.06 36.94
C ASP A 974 2.46 20.06 35.79
N ALA A 975 3.65 20.67 35.72
CA ALA A 975 3.99 21.65 34.69
C ALA A 975 4.29 21.02 33.32
N PHE A 976 4.75 19.76 33.28
CA PHE A 976 5.23 19.07 32.08
C PHE A 976 4.58 17.69 31.89
N GLU A 977 3.32 17.54 32.30
CA GLU A 977 2.59 16.27 32.38
C GLU A 977 2.66 15.44 31.09
N SER A 978 2.61 16.10 29.93
CA SER A 978 2.63 15.45 28.61
C SER A 978 3.96 14.79 28.21
N ILE A 979 5.05 15.10 28.92
CA ILE A 979 6.40 14.60 28.62
C ILE A 979 7.08 13.92 29.82
N THR A 980 6.44 13.89 30.99
CA THR A 980 6.93 13.21 32.19
C THR A 980 6.25 11.86 32.36
N SER A 981 6.98 10.86 32.87
CA SER A 981 6.44 9.54 33.18
C SER A 981 6.81 9.13 34.61
N ILE A 982 5.85 8.51 35.30
CA ILE A 982 6.05 7.90 36.62
C ILE A 982 6.73 6.53 36.47
N GLU A 983 6.56 5.88 35.31
CA GLU A 983 7.13 4.57 35.03
C GLU A 983 8.26 4.65 34.00
N VAL A 984 9.24 3.77 34.18
CA VAL A 984 10.33 3.56 33.25
C VAL A 984 9.81 2.83 32.01
N SER A 985 10.09 3.38 30.82
CA SER A 985 9.79 2.74 29.53
C SER A 985 11.04 2.66 28.62
N PRO A 986 11.04 1.79 27.60
CA PRO A 986 12.10 1.80 26.58
C PRO A 986 12.20 3.11 25.79
N THR A 987 11.16 3.95 25.82
CA THR A 987 11.14 5.28 25.16
C THR A 987 11.67 6.40 26.05
N THR A 988 12.11 6.09 27.28
CA THR A 988 12.64 7.08 28.24
C THR A 988 13.85 7.80 27.66
N THR A 989 13.68 9.09 27.37
CA THR A 989 14.73 9.94 26.78
C THR A 989 15.65 10.53 27.85
N HIS A 990 15.09 10.96 28.98
CA HIS A 990 15.82 11.67 30.03
C HIS A 990 15.61 11.01 31.39
N LEU A 991 16.68 10.94 32.17
CA LEU A 991 16.67 10.56 33.57
C LEU A 991 17.14 11.75 34.42
N VAL A 992 16.25 12.27 35.26
CA VAL A 992 16.60 13.29 36.25
C VAL A 992 17.12 12.62 37.50
N VAL A 993 18.34 13.01 37.93
CA VAL A 993 18.99 12.46 39.12
C VAL A 993 19.39 13.55 40.11
N LYS A 994 19.37 13.18 41.39
CA LYS A 994 19.94 13.96 42.48
C LYS A 994 21.45 13.95 42.40
N THR A 995 22.03 15.13 42.45
CA THR A 995 23.49 15.34 42.48
C THR A 995 23.92 16.08 43.72
N ASN A 996 25.18 15.95 44.09
CA ASN A 996 25.79 16.79 45.11
C ASN A 996 25.96 18.25 44.60
N PRO A 997 26.38 19.21 45.45
CA PRO A 997 26.58 20.61 45.03
C PRO A 997 27.61 20.80 43.90
N ASP A 998 28.54 19.86 43.72
CA ASP A 998 29.50 19.86 42.62
C ASP A 998 28.92 19.29 41.31
N GLY A 999 27.65 18.86 41.32
CA GLY A 999 26.95 18.28 40.17
C GLY A 999 27.33 16.83 39.86
N ILE A 1000 27.91 16.11 40.82
CA ILE A 1000 28.30 14.69 40.70
C ILE A 1000 27.15 13.81 41.18
N LEU A 1001 26.81 12.77 40.40
CA LEU A 1001 25.89 11.71 40.83
C LEU A 1001 26.60 10.79 41.82
N GLU A 1002 26.22 10.81 43.10
CA GLU A 1002 26.72 9.86 44.10
C GLU A 1002 25.71 8.73 44.28
N THR A 1003 26.11 7.48 43.97
CA THR A 1003 25.22 6.32 44.06
C THR A 1003 26.00 5.00 44.12
N ASP A 1004 25.47 4.03 44.87
CA ASP A 1004 25.93 2.63 44.85
C ASP A 1004 24.90 1.70 44.18
N ARG A 1005 23.83 2.27 43.62
CA ARG A 1005 22.73 1.57 42.93
C ARG A 1005 23.12 1.21 41.49
N LEU A 1006 23.16 -0.09 41.18
CA LEU A 1006 23.52 -0.57 39.83
C LEU A 1006 22.42 -0.26 38.80
N ASP A 1007 21.17 -0.23 39.23
CA ASP A 1007 20.00 0.15 38.41
C ASP A 1007 20.07 1.60 37.92
N LEU A 1008 20.64 2.53 38.72
CA LEU A 1008 20.89 3.89 38.26
C LEU A 1008 22.05 3.98 37.27
N LEU A 1009 23.09 3.15 37.46
CA LEU A 1009 24.22 3.09 36.52
C LEU A 1009 23.82 2.51 35.17
N PHE A 1010 22.89 1.55 35.14
CA PHE A 1010 22.39 0.97 33.89
C PHE A 1010 21.99 2.03 32.86
N TRP A 1011 21.37 3.12 33.31
CA TRP A 1011 20.94 4.22 32.44
C TRP A 1011 22.06 4.92 31.68
N ILE A 1012 23.27 4.95 32.25
CA ILE A 1012 24.48 5.47 31.58
C ILE A 1012 24.79 4.63 30.33
N PHE A 1013 24.55 3.32 30.42
CA PHE A 1013 24.82 2.33 29.39
C PHE A 1013 23.64 2.02 28.48
N TYR A 1014 22.44 2.53 28.81
CA TYR A 1014 21.24 2.36 27.99
C TYR A 1014 21.10 3.44 26.90
N GLY A 1015 21.70 4.62 27.13
CA GLY A 1015 21.62 5.75 26.21
C GLY A 1015 20.61 6.83 26.60
N ALA A 1016 20.06 6.78 27.82
CA ALA A 1016 19.26 7.88 28.36
C ALA A 1016 20.13 9.12 28.64
N ILE A 1017 19.53 10.30 28.51
CA ILE A 1017 20.18 11.58 28.79
C ILE A 1017 20.04 11.88 30.28
N ILE A 1018 21.16 11.78 31.01
CA ILE A 1018 21.17 11.95 32.47
C ILE A 1018 21.43 13.42 32.82
N VAL A 1019 20.50 14.00 33.58
CA VAL A 1019 20.47 15.42 33.92
C VAL A 1019 20.31 15.64 35.42
N LYS A 1020 20.85 16.76 35.90
CA LYS A 1020 20.84 17.17 37.32
C LYS A 1020 19.43 17.60 37.75
N GLU A 1021 19.09 17.40 39.02
CA GLU A 1021 17.83 17.86 39.62
C GLU A 1021 17.61 19.37 39.48
N SER A 1022 18.68 20.17 39.45
CA SER A 1022 18.60 21.63 39.24
C SER A 1022 17.97 22.02 37.91
N TRP A 1023 17.95 21.12 36.93
CA TRP A 1023 17.24 21.34 35.68
C TRP A 1023 15.74 21.51 35.88
N MET A 1024 15.14 20.74 36.80
CA MET A 1024 13.71 20.85 37.12
C MET A 1024 13.38 22.20 37.74
N SER A 1025 14.19 22.64 38.71
CA SER A 1025 14.02 23.94 39.35
C SER A 1025 14.08 25.08 38.33
N ASP A 1026 15.11 25.08 37.48
CA ASP A 1026 15.30 26.14 36.49
C ASP A 1026 14.21 26.13 35.41
N CYS A 1027 13.72 24.94 35.01
CA CYS A 1027 12.60 24.83 34.05
C CYS A 1027 11.27 25.33 34.62
N LEU A 1028 11.05 25.21 35.93
CA LEU A 1028 9.87 25.79 36.58
C LEU A 1028 9.94 27.32 36.65
N GLU A 1029 11.14 27.90 36.66
CA GLU A 1029 11.34 29.35 36.58
C GLU A 1029 11.25 29.88 35.14
N ASP A 1030 11.87 29.19 34.18
CA ASP A 1030 11.79 29.50 32.74
C ASP A 1030 11.58 28.21 31.93
N MET A 1031 10.34 27.99 31.50
CA MET A 1031 9.94 26.81 30.71
C MET A 1031 10.75 26.64 29.41
N ARG A 1032 11.41 27.69 28.89
CA ARG A 1032 12.26 27.59 27.68
C ARG A 1032 13.52 26.76 27.94
N LEU A 1033 13.94 26.59 29.19
CA LEU A 1033 15.11 25.82 29.59
C LEU A 1033 14.93 24.31 29.45
N ILE A 1034 13.70 23.83 29.22
CA ILE A 1034 13.44 22.42 28.86
C ILE A 1034 14.20 22.03 27.58
N ASN A 1035 14.46 23.00 26.68
CA ASN A 1035 15.22 22.76 25.45
C ASN A 1035 16.75 22.97 25.62
N LYS A 1036 17.24 23.11 26.86
CA LYS A 1036 18.65 23.34 27.20
C LYS A 1036 19.19 22.31 28.20
N ASP A 1037 18.67 21.10 28.15
CA ASP A 1037 19.14 19.90 28.87
C ASP A 1037 20.68 19.76 28.88
N TYR A 1038 21.35 20.11 27.78
CA TYR A 1038 22.80 20.01 27.65
C TYR A 1038 23.60 20.86 28.66
N ASN A 1039 23.00 21.85 29.30
CA ASN A 1039 23.62 22.64 30.38
C ASN A 1039 23.59 21.92 31.74
N TYR A 1040 22.76 20.88 31.86
CA TYR A 1040 22.44 20.20 33.12
C TYR A 1040 22.91 18.75 33.13
N LEU A 1041 23.73 18.34 32.17
CA LEU A 1041 24.19 16.96 32.06
C LEU A 1041 25.01 16.55 33.27
N VAL A 1042 24.84 15.30 33.67
CA VAL A 1042 25.73 14.66 34.64
C VAL A 1042 26.98 14.17 33.91
N GLU A 1043 28.13 14.72 34.28
CA GLU A 1043 29.42 14.37 33.65
C GLU A 1043 30.17 13.29 34.42
N LYS A 1044 29.95 13.22 35.74
CA LYS A 1044 30.69 12.38 36.67
C LYS A 1044 29.74 11.60 37.56
N VAL A 1045 30.11 10.36 37.82
CA VAL A 1045 29.44 9.49 38.79
C VAL A 1045 30.45 9.00 39.81
N LYS A 1046 30.09 9.05 41.09
CA LYS A 1046 30.85 8.44 42.19
C LYS A 1046 30.15 7.16 42.60
N TYR A 1047 30.77 6.03 42.29
CA TYR A 1047 30.27 4.69 42.59
C TYR A 1047 31.24 3.96 43.50
N LYS A 1048 30.74 3.50 44.65
CA LYS A 1048 31.52 2.81 45.70
C LYS A 1048 32.81 3.57 46.08
N GLY A 1049 32.70 4.90 46.17
CA GLY A 1049 33.80 5.79 46.53
C GLY A 1049 34.76 6.18 45.39
N ILE A 1050 34.62 5.61 44.18
CA ILE A 1050 35.45 5.91 43.02
C ILE A 1050 34.70 6.85 42.07
N ILE A 1051 35.37 7.92 41.61
CA ILE A 1051 34.80 8.89 40.67
C ILE A 1051 35.16 8.50 39.24
N TYR A 1052 34.14 8.35 38.39
CA TYR A 1052 34.26 8.11 36.96
C TYR A 1052 33.78 9.33 36.18
N ASN A 1053 34.58 9.80 35.23
CA ASN A 1053 34.29 10.96 34.36
C ASN A 1053 33.89 10.54 32.92
N THR A 1054 33.28 9.36 32.79
CA THR A 1054 32.99 8.72 31.50
C THR A 1054 31.51 8.73 31.13
N VAL A 1055 30.65 9.37 31.93
CA VAL A 1055 29.18 9.33 31.72
C VAL A 1055 28.80 9.82 30.33
N LEU A 1056 29.34 10.97 29.90
CA LEU A 1056 29.07 11.52 28.57
C LEU A 1056 29.64 10.67 27.44
N GLN A 1057 30.78 10.01 27.66
CA GLN A 1057 31.37 9.12 26.65
C GLN A 1057 30.43 7.95 26.36
N TRP A 1058 29.91 7.31 27.40
CA TRP A 1058 28.95 6.21 27.27
C TRP A 1058 27.64 6.66 26.63
N SER A 1059 27.03 7.74 27.14
CA SER A 1059 25.79 8.29 26.58
C SER A 1059 25.91 8.59 25.08
N ASN A 1060 27.03 9.21 24.66
CA ASN A 1060 27.26 9.49 23.24
C ASN A 1060 27.48 8.23 22.40
N ALA A 1061 28.21 7.23 22.91
CA ALA A 1061 28.44 5.97 22.20
C ALA A 1061 27.13 5.21 21.97
N MET A 1062 26.24 5.18 22.98
CA MET A 1062 24.93 4.55 22.89
C MET A 1062 24.00 5.29 21.92
N ALA A 1063 23.93 6.61 22.02
CA ALA A 1063 23.11 7.42 21.12
C ALA A 1063 23.47 7.23 19.64
N LYS A 1064 24.75 6.96 19.35
CA LYS A 1064 25.28 6.77 17.99
C LYS A 1064 25.32 5.32 17.51
N SER A 1065 24.86 4.38 18.33
CA SER A 1065 24.95 2.94 18.07
C SER A 1065 26.37 2.53 17.70
N GLU A 1066 27.36 2.88 18.53
CA GLU A 1066 28.72 2.35 18.39
C GLU A 1066 28.75 0.84 18.68
N ILE A 1067 29.87 0.15 18.36
CA ILE A 1067 29.99 -1.28 18.64
C ILE A 1067 29.80 -1.50 20.17
N PRO A 1068 28.86 -2.36 20.59
CA PRO A 1068 28.60 -2.58 22.01
C PRO A 1068 29.85 -3.05 22.75
N TYR A 1069 30.08 -2.52 23.95
CA TYR A 1069 31.38 -2.69 24.62
C TYR A 1069 31.70 -4.15 24.98
N LEU A 1070 30.67 -4.92 25.33
CA LEU A 1070 30.78 -6.32 25.72
C LEU A 1070 30.59 -7.27 24.52
N TYR A 1071 30.74 -6.80 23.28
CA TYR A 1071 30.59 -7.64 22.10
C TYR A 1071 31.58 -8.81 22.09
N GLY A 1072 31.04 -10.04 22.15
CA GLY A 1072 31.82 -11.28 22.25
C GLY A 1072 32.30 -11.61 23.67
N VAL A 1073 31.81 -10.91 24.68
CA VAL A 1073 32.00 -11.21 26.10
C VAL A 1073 30.84 -12.07 26.61
N TYR A 1074 31.16 -13.11 27.36
CA TYR A 1074 30.24 -13.99 28.05
C TYR A 1074 30.37 -13.74 29.56
N VAL A 1075 29.25 -13.53 30.24
CA VAL A 1075 29.22 -13.24 31.67
C VAL A 1075 28.47 -14.35 32.39
N ALA A 1076 29.08 -14.91 33.44
CA ALA A 1076 28.47 -15.90 34.31
C ALA A 1076 28.53 -15.42 35.77
N VAL A 1077 27.43 -15.57 36.51
CA VAL A 1077 27.38 -15.31 37.94
C VAL A 1077 27.40 -16.64 38.69
N VAL A 1078 28.39 -16.84 39.54
CA VAL A 1078 28.64 -18.09 40.28
C VAL A 1078 28.63 -17.76 41.77
N MET A 1079 27.43 -17.45 42.29
CA MET A 1079 27.15 -17.26 43.72
C MET A 1079 25.66 -17.50 43.97
N ASN A 1080 25.29 -17.90 45.19
CA ASN A 1080 23.91 -18.27 45.52
C ASN A 1080 22.93 -17.10 45.52
N GLU A 1081 23.39 -15.91 45.93
CA GLU A 1081 22.56 -14.71 46.02
C GLU A 1081 23.32 -13.51 45.46
N TYR A 1082 22.76 -12.86 44.44
CA TYR A 1082 23.26 -11.60 43.91
C TYR A 1082 22.14 -10.59 43.78
N ALA A 1083 22.14 -9.58 44.66
CA ALA A 1083 21.03 -8.62 44.79
C ALA A 1083 20.73 -7.83 43.50
N ASN A 1084 21.70 -7.68 42.60
CA ASN A 1084 21.58 -6.90 41.38
C ASN A 1084 21.53 -7.77 40.11
N MET A 1085 21.02 -9.03 40.19
CA MET A 1085 20.96 -9.93 39.02
C MET A 1085 20.29 -9.27 37.83
N GLN A 1086 19.07 -8.77 38.00
CA GLN A 1086 18.31 -8.19 36.89
C GLN A 1086 18.99 -6.95 36.27
N PRO A 1087 19.41 -5.92 37.03
CA PRO A 1087 20.16 -4.79 36.47
C PRO A 1087 21.46 -5.20 35.77
N LEU A 1088 22.18 -6.18 36.31
CA LEU A 1088 23.40 -6.70 35.70
C LEU A 1088 23.12 -7.41 34.39
N THR A 1089 22.14 -8.32 34.34
CA THR A 1089 21.73 -9.02 33.12
C THR A 1089 21.33 -8.03 32.04
N SER A 1090 20.51 -7.04 32.39
CA SER A 1090 20.10 -5.97 31.46
C SER A 1090 21.30 -5.18 30.93
N LEU A 1091 22.26 -4.82 31.79
CA LEU A 1091 23.48 -4.11 31.38
C LEU A 1091 24.32 -4.94 30.42
N VAL A 1092 24.54 -6.22 30.74
CA VAL A 1092 25.32 -7.15 29.90
C VAL A 1092 24.71 -7.28 28.52
N LEU A 1093 23.40 -7.55 28.47
CA LEU A 1093 22.66 -7.72 27.21
C LEU A 1093 22.63 -6.41 26.38
N CYS A 1094 22.39 -5.26 27.04
CA CYS A 1094 22.36 -3.96 26.37
C CYS A 1094 23.72 -3.60 25.73
N GLN A 1095 24.82 -4.06 26.33
CA GLN A 1095 26.17 -3.88 25.80
C GLN A 1095 26.64 -5.03 24.89
N GLY A 1096 25.71 -5.84 24.37
CA GLY A 1096 25.99 -6.89 23.38
C GLY A 1096 26.77 -8.10 23.92
N GLY A 1097 26.85 -8.23 25.24
CA GLY A 1097 27.38 -9.41 25.92
C GLY A 1097 26.33 -10.50 26.05
N ILE A 1098 26.79 -11.72 26.30
CA ILE A 1098 25.93 -12.89 26.50
C ILE A 1098 25.94 -13.23 27.98
N PHE A 1099 24.77 -13.22 28.63
CA PHE A 1099 24.62 -13.69 29.99
C PHE A 1099 24.38 -15.20 29.97
N LEU A 1100 25.21 -15.97 30.66
CA LEU A 1100 25.14 -17.42 30.72
C LEU A 1100 24.27 -17.86 31.90
N ASP A 1101 23.29 -18.70 31.60
CA ASP A 1101 22.46 -19.44 32.56
C ASP A 1101 23.17 -20.67 33.11
N GLU A 1102 24.04 -21.29 32.30
CA GLU A 1102 24.88 -22.42 32.70
C GLU A 1102 26.38 -22.11 32.58
N PHE A 1103 27.20 -22.80 33.39
CA PHE A 1103 28.64 -22.62 33.31
C PHE A 1103 29.16 -23.08 31.93
N PRO A 1104 29.98 -22.27 31.25
CA PRO A 1104 30.37 -22.54 29.87
C PRO A 1104 31.21 -23.80 29.74
N VAL A 1105 30.81 -24.69 28.83
CA VAL A 1105 31.55 -25.93 28.55
C VAL A 1105 32.82 -25.59 27.77
N LYS A 1106 33.98 -25.97 28.31
CA LYS A 1106 35.33 -25.70 27.75
C LYS A 1106 35.46 -26.00 26.25
N LYS A 1107 34.80 -27.05 25.76
CA LYS A 1107 34.84 -27.47 24.34
C LYS A 1107 34.32 -26.41 23.36
N ASN A 1108 33.49 -25.48 23.82
CA ASN A 1108 32.88 -24.44 22.98
C ASN A 1108 33.81 -23.23 22.77
N TYR A 1109 34.97 -23.18 23.45
CA TYR A 1109 35.86 -22.02 23.44
C TYR A 1109 37.24 -22.40 22.89
N ARG A 1110 37.70 -21.64 21.89
CA ARG A 1110 39.05 -21.80 21.33
C ARG A 1110 40.08 -21.09 22.20
N VAL A 1111 41.22 -21.76 22.42
CA VAL A 1111 42.37 -21.16 23.11
C VAL A 1111 42.82 -19.91 22.34
N GLY A 1112 42.96 -18.79 23.06
CA GLY A 1112 43.34 -17.51 22.46
C GLY A 1112 42.19 -16.69 21.86
N SER A 1113 40.93 -17.11 22.00
CA SER A 1113 39.78 -16.26 21.66
C SER A 1113 39.78 -14.99 22.50
N ARG A 1114 39.53 -13.83 21.89
CA ARG A 1114 39.53 -12.52 22.54
C ARG A 1114 38.31 -11.70 22.07
N PRO A 1115 37.55 -11.06 22.98
CA PRO A 1115 36.49 -10.14 22.60
C PRO A 1115 37.03 -8.92 21.88
N TYR A 1116 36.19 -8.27 21.08
CA TYR A 1116 36.60 -7.24 20.12
C TYR A 1116 37.29 -6.04 20.80
N LEU A 1117 36.66 -5.45 21.82
CA LEU A 1117 37.21 -4.31 22.59
C LEU A 1117 38.05 -4.72 23.80
N HIS A 1118 38.24 -6.03 24.01
CA HIS A 1118 38.96 -6.58 25.16
C HIS A 1118 40.05 -7.56 24.74
N ALA A 1119 40.89 -7.15 23.78
CA ALA A 1119 41.95 -7.97 23.20
C ALA A 1119 42.96 -8.52 24.25
N ASN A 1120 43.09 -7.85 25.39
CA ASN A 1120 43.95 -8.24 26.51
C ASN A 1120 43.30 -9.26 27.46
N LEU A 1121 41.98 -9.46 27.42
CA LEU A 1121 41.23 -10.30 28.35
C LEU A 1121 40.67 -11.55 27.66
N GLY A 1122 40.26 -12.55 28.44
CA GLY A 1122 39.51 -13.70 27.92
C GLY A 1122 38.06 -13.33 27.63
N PRO A 1123 37.32 -14.16 26.88
CA PRO A 1123 35.93 -13.87 26.54
C PRO A 1123 34.96 -14.17 27.67
N LEU A 1124 35.38 -14.90 28.70
CA LEU A 1124 34.55 -15.28 29.84
C LEU A 1124 34.86 -14.41 31.06
N PHE A 1125 33.84 -13.75 31.59
CA PHE A 1125 33.86 -12.97 32.81
C PHE A 1125 33.01 -13.68 33.87
N ILE A 1126 33.65 -14.07 34.96
CA ILE A 1126 33.00 -14.79 36.06
C ILE A 1126 32.86 -13.83 37.24
N ILE A 1127 31.63 -13.63 37.70
CA ILE A 1127 31.34 -12.86 38.90
C ILE A 1127 31.03 -13.86 40.02
N HIS A 1128 31.89 -13.91 41.03
CA HIS A 1128 31.80 -14.85 42.14
C HIS A 1128 32.08 -14.13 43.47
N ASP A 1129 31.57 -14.66 44.58
CA ASP A 1129 31.82 -14.14 45.93
C ASP A 1129 33.09 -14.73 46.55
N GLY A 1130 33.74 -15.67 45.84
CA GLY A 1130 35.00 -16.30 46.24
C GLY A 1130 34.82 -17.57 47.05
N LYS A 1131 33.58 -18.02 47.24
CA LYS A 1131 33.25 -19.26 47.94
C LYS A 1131 33.16 -20.47 47.01
#